data_AF-F9SMA2-F1
#
_entry.id   AF-F9SMA2-F1
#
_cell.length_a   1.000
_cell.length_b   1.000
_cell.length_c   1.000
_cell.angle_alpha   90.00
_cell.angle_beta   90.00
_cell.angle_gamma   90.00
#
_symmetry.space_group_name_H-M   'P 1'
#
loop_
_entity.id
_entity.type
_entity.pdbx_description
1 polymer ?
#
loop_
_entity_poly.entity_id
_entity_poly.type
_entity_poly.pdbx_seq_one_letter_code
_entity_poly.pdbx_strand_id
1 'polypeptide(L)'
;MENKNLSLNKLTLTLIATGLISTGAYALPNTAPSSKTVPNVESIAVYNHSLSNERIFAKQAAQREIYSGWDQLPVFDVNKTYEHADSSVKFTDGQRWGVFKNKWWVKGESPSFTDGNGAWELVSETDILGHYLPESVTVNNWLSSSAYNAGDQVKHSINGEELYFEAKYWTQGSEPALTVSNGGTVQDWETPWTQIDGVSDDVTPPVTPDPDPEPPETTDPETPVTPDPEPELPIIPEPEPEPEPEPEPEIPVTPDPELPGEFWNSTTAYVAGDRVSYTIDGSTLLFEARYWTKGDKPVLTVSSGGTLQDWETPWQVVDGVVPEPEPEVPVTPEPELPVTPDPEPEVPVTPDPETPVIDPPTDLPADGYEFLSELTNEHWDWFFPMRSGRYNMGGGARNQPPFALADGSKDTFNLDAFKRAVLEYNTWAESKGYKQFLNEGTKSQQALEFTSFWAKSSRETSGSWDNAPAPWIVNDKDAGIVWKGALYWVEEVGYSTNPDGTSPAINYVDAGSTAYPPAEGRSYYGRGIIQLSWNYNYGAFSYWLYDNGMMRDLITERDTLLKRPDYVANQGDLSILSGIWFWMTPQGAKPSSHDVMMGNITHVSSSSQELGLPQRNDGGSIVTAEGESYDEAVISYRLGTVTNIVNGGLECNKAASYHTGPTQRASYYNAYAKYMNASINGIQVPTVQDSTNVWSVKVNDQSPDNLKTSTCYAQKSYYGW
;
A
#
# COMPACT_ATOMS: atom_id res chain seq x y z
N MET A 1 13.70 -40.16 34.91
CA MET A 1 13.12 -39.84 33.59
C MET A 1 14.29 -39.68 32.62
N GLU A 2 14.92 -40.76 32.17
CA GLU A 2 14.56 -41.53 30.96
C GLU A 2 14.35 -40.66 29.70
N ASN A 3 15.43 -40.61 28.90
CA ASN A 3 15.57 -40.38 27.46
C ASN A 3 14.45 -39.67 26.66
N LYS A 4 14.77 -38.44 26.20
CA LYS A 4 14.59 -38.05 24.80
C LYS A 4 15.96 -37.67 24.23
N ASN A 5 16.38 -38.35 23.16
CA ASN A 5 17.60 -38.08 22.39
C ASN A 5 17.59 -36.64 21.85
N LEU A 6 18.32 -35.73 22.50
CA LEU A 6 18.70 -34.45 21.94
C LEU A 6 20.15 -34.56 21.49
N SER A 7 20.38 -34.62 20.17
CA SER A 7 21.74 -34.61 19.62
C SER A 7 22.34 -33.22 19.84
N LEU A 8 23.25 -33.09 20.81
CA LEU A 8 24.05 -31.88 21.00
C LEU A 8 24.84 -31.60 19.72
N ASN A 9 24.71 -30.39 19.16
CA ASN A 9 25.52 -30.01 18.01
C ASN A 9 27.00 -29.84 18.44
N LYS A 10 27.93 -29.95 17.50
CA LYS A 10 29.37 -29.89 17.79
C LYS A 10 29.78 -28.57 18.46
N LEU A 11 29.08 -27.46 18.17
CA LEU A 11 29.35 -26.15 18.75
C LEU A 11 29.07 -26.13 20.26
N THR A 12 27.94 -26.70 20.69
CA THR A 12 27.59 -26.81 22.11
C THR A 12 28.56 -27.70 22.88
N LEU A 13 28.98 -28.81 22.27
CA LEU A 13 30.00 -29.71 22.83
C LEU A 13 31.37 -29.02 22.96
N THR A 14 31.79 -28.26 21.94
CA THR A 14 33.05 -27.51 21.97
C THR A 14 33.03 -26.42 23.05
N LEU A 15 31.94 -25.66 23.17
CA LEU A 15 31.82 -24.57 24.15
C LEU A 15 31.77 -25.05 25.61
N ILE A 16 31.15 -26.21 25.87
CA ILE A 16 31.19 -26.87 27.18
C ILE A 16 32.60 -27.42 27.46
N ALA A 17 33.25 -28.06 26.48
CA ALA A 17 34.59 -28.61 26.63
C ALA A 17 35.68 -27.55 26.84
N THR A 18 35.50 -26.33 26.32
CA THR A 18 36.39 -25.19 26.54
C THR A 18 36.05 -24.39 27.81
N GLY A 19 35.05 -24.80 28.58
CA GLY A 19 34.65 -24.13 29.83
C GLY A 19 33.97 -22.76 29.65
N LEU A 20 33.49 -22.45 28.44
CA LEU A 20 32.90 -21.14 28.11
C LEU A 20 31.43 -21.03 28.55
N ILE A 21 30.75 -22.16 28.81
CA ILE A 21 29.38 -22.21 29.36
C ILE A 21 29.22 -23.42 30.29
N SER A 22 28.43 -23.27 31.37
CA SER A 22 28.12 -24.36 32.31
C SER A 22 26.87 -25.13 31.91
N THR A 23 26.72 -26.35 32.42
CA THR A 23 25.59 -27.26 32.14
C THR A 23 24.23 -26.79 32.68
N GLY A 24 24.15 -25.61 33.33
CA GLY A 24 22.93 -25.08 33.93
C GLY A 24 22.10 -24.12 33.06
N ALA A 25 22.53 -23.79 31.84
CA ALA A 25 21.92 -22.72 31.02
C ALA A 25 20.76 -23.17 30.09
N TYR A 26 20.06 -24.26 30.39
CA TYR A 26 19.14 -24.95 29.46
C TYR A 26 17.66 -24.52 29.51
N ALA A 27 17.35 -23.26 29.85
CA ALA A 27 15.95 -22.86 30.02
C ALA A 27 15.58 -21.51 29.36
N LEU A 28 15.97 -21.27 28.10
CA LEU A 28 15.33 -20.27 27.23
C LEU A 28 15.37 -20.73 25.75
N PRO A 29 14.33 -20.47 24.94
CA PRO A 29 14.07 -21.15 23.67
C PRO A 29 14.80 -20.53 22.45
N ASN A 30 16.03 -20.02 22.61
CA ASN A 30 16.79 -19.47 21.48
C ASN A 30 17.77 -20.51 20.95
N THR A 31 17.36 -21.21 19.89
CA THR A 31 18.18 -22.19 19.17
C THR A 31 19.33 -21.49 18.44
N ALA A 32 20.57 -21.91 18.71
CA ALA A 32 21.76 -21.50 17.95
C ALA A 32 21.60 -21.77 16.43
N PRO A 33 22.26 -20.99 15.54
CA PRO A 33 22.16 -21.19 14.10
C PRO A 33 22.61 -22.59 13.68
N SER A 34 21.87 -23.18 12.73
CA SER A 34 22.01 -24.58 12.26
C SER A 34 23.25 -24.87 11.40
N SER A 35 24.25 -23.99 11.45
CA SER A 35 25.48 -24.09 10.66
C SER A 35 26.32 -25.31 11.08
N LYS A 36 26.67 -26.17 10.10
CA LYS A 36 27.59 -27.32 10.27
C LYS A 36 29.07 -26.93 10.39
N THR A 37 29.38 -25.63 10.38
CA THR A 37 30.75 -25.09 10.41
C THR A 37 31.04 -24.36 11.71
N VAL A 38 32.32 -24.39 12.13
CA VAL A 38 32.81 -23.67 13.32
C VAL A 38 32.65 -22.16 13.07
N PRO A 39 31.90 -21.42 13.91
CA PRO A 39 31.72 -19.98 13.76
C PRO A 39 33.05 -19.24 13.90
N ASN A 40 33.23 -18.15 13.17
CA ASN A 40 34.42 -17.30 13.28
C ASN A 40 34.40 -16.48 14.59
N VAL A 41 35.56 -15.94 14.99
CA VAL A 41 35.73 -15.23 16.27
C VAL A 41 34.80 -14.00 16.38
N GLU A 42 34.55 -13.30 15.27
CA GLU A 42 33.64 -12.15 15.23
C GLU A 42 32.18 -12.53 15.49
N SER A 43 31.70 -13.62 14.89
CA SER A 43 30.34 -14.13 15.15
C SER A 43 30.14 -14.59 16.59
N ILE A 44 31.19 -15.13 17.23
CA ILE A 44 31.19 -15.49 18.65
C ILE A 44 31.18 -14.22 19.52
N ALA A 45 31.92 -13.18 19.13
CA ALA A 45 31.95 -11.90 19.86
C ALA A 45 30.61 -11.17 19.81
N VAL A 46 29.97 -11.09 18.62
CA VAL A 46 28.64 -10.49 18.45
C VAL A 46 27.59 -11.24 19.25
N TYR A 47 27.59 -12.58 19.19
CA TYR A 47 26.67 -13.41 19.96
C TYR A 47 26.86 -13.23 21.47
N ASN A 48 28.10 -13.19 21.96
CA ASN A 48 28.40 -12.95 23.37
C ASN A 48 28.04 -11.54 23.83
N HIS A 49 28.19 -10.54 22.96
CA HIS A 49 27.79 -9.16 23.27
C HIS A 49 26.27 -9.05 23.41
N SER A 50 25.51 -9.66 22.49
CA SER A 50 24.04 -9.71 22.57
C SER A 50 23.56 -10.44 23.83
N LEU A 51 24.16 -11.60 24.16
CA LEU A 51 23.86 -12.35 25.40
C LEU A 51 24.25 -11.60 26.67
N SER A 52 25.31 -10.80 26.63
CA SER A 52 25.72 -9.97 27.76
C SER A 52 24.72 -8.84 28.00
N ASN A 53 24.26 -8.17 26.93
CA ASN A 53 23.30 -7.08 27.02
C ASN A 53 21.94 -7.59 27.51
N GLU A 54 21.46 -8.73 27.00
CA GLU A 54 20.23 -9.38 27.53
C GLU A 54 20.37 -9.82 28.99
N ARG A 55 21.53 -10.35 29.41
CA ARG A 55 21.77 -10.75 30.81
C ARG A 55 21.87 -9.57 31.76
N ILE A 56 22.40 -8.44 31.31
CA ILE A 56 22.46 -7.19 32.09
C ILE A 56 21.04 -6.62 32.22
N PHE A 57 20.30 -6.56 31.12
CA PHE A 57 18.90 -6.12 31.08
C PHE A 57 18.00 -6.97 32.00
N ALA A 58 18.10 -8.30 31.92
CA ALA A 58 17.32 -9.21 32.76
C ALA A 58 17.73 -9.20 34.25
N LYS A 59 19.02 -8.96 34.57
CA LYS A 59 19.47 -8.78 35.95
C LYS A 59 19.02 -7.45 36.56
N GLN A 60 18.94 -6.40 35.75
CA GLN A 60 18.45 -5.09 36.18
C GLN A 60 16.92 -5.07 36.32
N ALA A 61 16.19 -5.80 35.46
CA ALA A 61 14.73 -5.95 35.57
C ALA A 61 14.28 -6.59 36.90
N ALA A 62 15.01 -7.57 37.42
CA ALA A 62 14.70 -8.25 38.69
C ALA A 62 14.96 -7.41 39.97
N GLN A 63 15.47 -6.18 39.84
CA GLN A 63 15.72 -5.25 40.96
C GLN A 63 14.78 -4.04 40.97
N ARG A 64 13.87 -3.94 39.99
CA ARG A 64 12.95 -2.81 39.85
C ARG A 64 11.76 -2.96 40.80
N GLU A 65 11.18 -1.85 41.23
CA GLU A 65 9.95 -1.89 42.04
C GLU A 65 8.77 -2.38 41.20
N ILE A 66 7.87 -3.11 41.85
CA ILE A 66 6.64 -3.62 41.24
C ILE A 66 5.53 -2.59 41.46
N TYR A 67 4.71 -2.33 40.45
CA TYR A 67 3.52 -1.48 40.58
C TYR A 67 2.64 -1.94 41.75
N SER A 68 2.32 -1.03 42.66
CA SER A 68 1.57 -1.35 43.87
C SER A 68 0.18 -1.91 43.51
N GLY A 69 -0.09 -3.15 43.92
CA GLY A 69 -1.34 -3.84 43.62
C GLY A 69 -1.44 -4.45 42.21
N TRP A 70 -0.32 -4.62 41.50
CA TRP A 70 -0.28 -5.25 40.16
C TRP A 70 -1.04 -6.58 40.05
N ASP A 71 -0.90 -7.46 41.05
CA ASP A 71 -1.58 -8.75 41.08
C ASP A 71 -3.09 -8.63 41.29
N GLN A 72 -3.56 -7.51 41.83
CA GLN A 72 -4.96 -7.22 42.15
C GLN A 72 -5.67 -6.49 41.00
N LEU A 73 -4.91 -5.90 40.06
CA LEU A 73 -5.49 -5.26 38.87
C LEU A 73 -6.12 -6.31 37.93
N PRO A 74 -7.38 -6.10 37.51
CA PRO A 74 -8.00 -6.96 36.51
C PRO A 74 -7.32 -6.75 35.15
N VAL A 75 -7.15 -7.83 34.39
CA VAL A 75 -6.78 -7.73 32.97
C VAL A 75 -7.94 -7.08 32.23
N PHE A 76 -7.64 -6.16 31.32
CA PHE A 76 -8.65 -5.51 30.47
C PHE A 76 -9.51 -6.56 29.75
N ASP A 77 -10.82 -6.39 29.78
CA ASP A 77 -11.79 -7.22 29.09
C ASP A 77 -12.66 -6.33 28.20
N VAL A 78 -12.53 -6.51 26.89
CA VAL A 78 -13.24 -5.74 25.87
C VAL A 78 -14.76 -5.86 25.97
N ASN A 79 -15.26 -6.97 26.55
CA ASN A 79 -16.70 -7.21 26.71
C ASN A 79 -17.27 -6.64 28.02
N LYS A 80 -16.40 -6.18 28.92
CA LYS A 80 -16.80 -5.60 30.20
C LYS A 80 -17.10 -4.11 30.03
N THR A 81 -18.21 -3.68 30.62
CA THR A 81 -18.51 -2.24 30.77
C THR A 81 -17.79 -1.72 32.00
N TYR A 82 -17.02 -0.65 31.85
CA TYR A 82 -16.39 0.08 32.95
C TYR A 82 -17.26 1.30 33.28
N GLU A 83 -18.15 1.12 34.25
CA GLU A 83 -19.30 2.02 34.47
C GLU A 83 -18.93 3.36 35.13
N HIS A 84 -17.75 3.45 35.74
CA HIS A 84 -17.25 4.64 36.42
C HIS A 84 -15.88 5.02 35.89
N ALA A 85 -15.59 6.31 35.83
CA ALA A 85 -14.23 6.82 35.65
C ALA A 85 -13.31 6.26 36.75
N ASP A 86 -12.01 6.25 36.48
CA ASP A 86 -10.95 5.86 37.41
C ASP A 86 -10.82 4.36 37.72
N SER A 87 -11.45 3.49 36.94
CA SER A 87 -11.20 2.05 36.98
C SER A 87 -9.84 1.72 36.34
N SER A 88 -8.95 1.10 37.13
CA SER A 88 -7.64 0.66 36.66
C SER A 88 -7.66 -0.78 36.15
N VAL A 89 -7.00 -1.02 35.01
CA VAL A 89 -6.80 -2.34 34.41
C VAL A 89 -5.33 -2.54 34.02
N LYS A 90 -4.91 -3.79 33.90
CA LYS A 90 -3.67 -4.12 33.19
C LYS A 90 -3.96 -4.59 31.78
N PHE A 91 -3.19 -4.11 30.81
CA PHE A 91 -3.38 -4.39 29.39
C PHE A 91 -2.02 -4.67 28.72
N THR A 92 -2.04 -5.51 27.69
CA THR A 92 -0.87 -5.79 26.86
C THR A 92 -1.28 -5.80 25.38
N ASP A 93 -0.41 -5.25 24.54
CA ASP A 93 -0.49 -5.31 23.08
C ASP A 93 0.28 -6.51 22.50
N GLY A 94 0.80 -7.40 23.37
CA GLY A 94 1.64 -8.53 23.02
C GLY A 94 3.15 -8.22 22.97
N GLN A 95 3.54 -6.95 23.03
CA GLN A 95 4.94 -6.52 23.12
C GLN A 95 5.30 -5.95 24.49
N ARG A 96 4.39 -5.17 25.09
CA ARG A 96 4.57 -4.51 26.39
C ARG A 96 3.35 -4.64 27.28
N TRP A 97 3.55 -4.46 28.59
CA TRP A 97 2.47 -4.42 29.59
C TRP A 97 2.33 -3.00 30.14
N GLY A 98 1.13 -2.64 30.56
CA GLY A 98 0.87 -1.34 31.15
C GLY A 98 -0.37 -1.33 32.03
N VAL A 99 -0.38 -0.37 32.94
CA VAL A 99 -1.53 -0.02 33.77
C VAL A 99 -2.26 1.13 33.11
N PHE A 100 -3.55 0.96 32.91
CA PHE A 100 -4.42 1.97 32.29
C PHE A 100 -5.57 2.31 33.20
N LYS A 101 -5.98 3.57 33.17
CA LYS A 101 -7.10 4.11 33.95
C LYS A 101 -8.10 4.73 32.98
N ASN A 102 -9.37 4.37 33.05
CA ASN A 102 -10.37 4.99 32.17
C ASN A 102 -10.74 6.39 32.69
N LYS A 103 -10.85 7.35 31.77
CA LYS A 103 -11.18 8.75 32.08
C LYS A 103 -12.68 8.97 32.28
N TRP A 104 -13.51 8.12 31.67
CA TRP A 104 -14.98 8.13 31.75
C TRP A 104 -15.54 6.74 31.46
N TRP A 105 -16.87 6.60 31.50
CA TRP A 105 -17.57 5.36 31.16
C TRP A 105 -17.11 4.79 29.80
N VAL A 106 -16.75 3.52 29.75
CA VAL A 106 -16.25 2.91 28.50
C VAL A 106 -16.68 1.45 28.35
N LYS A 107 -17.05 1.07 27.12
CA LYS A 107 -17.36 -0.31 26.71
C LYS A 107 -16.90 -0.55 25.26
N GLY A 108 -16.10 -1.58 25.04
CA GLY A 108 -15.66 -1.98 23.69
C GLY A 108 -14.48 -1.20 23.11
N GLU A 109 -13.98 -0.16 23.78
CA GLU A 109 -12.77 0.59 23.38
C GLU A 109 -11.57 0.08 24.22
N SER A 110 -10.47 -0.30 23.56
CA SER A 110 -9.29 -0.88 24.23
C SER A 110 -8.27 0.18 24.64
N PRO A 111 -7.51 -0.04 25.72
CA PRO A 111 -6.40 0.84 26.07
C PRO A 111 -5.32 0.89 24.99
N SER A 112 -4.64 2.02 24.85
CA SER A 112 -3.61 2.24 23.83
C SER A 112 -2.36 2.87 24.44
N PHE A 113 -1.19 2.31 24.13
CA PHE A 113 0.10 2.86 24.57
C PHE A 113 0.56 4.08 23.74
N THR A 114 -0.13 4.40 22.65
CA THR A 114 0.29 5.45 21.71
C THR A 114 -0.77 6.52 21.49
N ASP A 115 -1.99 6.32 21.98
CA ASP A 115 -3.09 7.26 21.80
C ASP A 115 -3.53 7.83 23.16
N GLY A 116 -3.16 9.08 23.41
CA GLY A 116 -3.53 9.82 24.61
C GLY A 116 -4.94 10.41 24.58
N ASN A 117 -5.65 10.34 23.44
CA ASN A 117 -6.96 10.97 23.24
C ASN A 117 -8.15 10.02 23.46
N GLY A 118 -7.89 8.72 23.64
CA GLY A 118 -8.92 7.72 23.92
C GLY A 118 -9.48 7.76 25.35
N ALA A 119 -10.46 6.89 25.59
CA ALA A 119 -11.13 6.73 26.89
C ALA A 119 -10.21 6.18 28.00
N TRP A 120 -9.03 5.67 27.65
CA TRP A 120 -8.03 5.11 28.56
C TRP A 120 -6.78 5.99 28.62
N GLU A 121 -6.29 6.22 29.83
CA GLU A 121 -5.04 6.92 30.14
C GLU A 121 -3.98 5.89 30.55
N LEU A 122 -2.80 5.95 29.93
CA LEU A 122 -1.64 5.15 30.34
C LEU A 122 -1.10 5.72 31.67
N VAL A 123 -1.20 4.93 32.74
CA VAL A 123 -0.68 5.29 34.07
C VAL A 123 0.79 4.93 34.21
N SER A 124 1.18 3.76 33.70
CA SER A 124 2.56 3.28 33.75
C SER A 124 2.80 2.11 32.81
N GLU A 125 3.98 2.04 32.19
CA GLU A 125 4.44 0.83 31.49
C GLU A 125 5.21 -0.09 32.44
N THR A 126 4.94 -1.38 32.32
CA THR A 126 5.51 -2.43 33.17
C THR A 126 5.98 -3.63 32.34
N ASP A 127 6.78 -4.50 32.93
CA ASP A 127 6.96 -5.85 32.39
C ASP A 127 5.78 -6.79 32.75
N ILE A 128 5.83 -8.03 32.27
CA ILE A 128 4.79 -9.04 32.53
C ILE A 128 4.60 -9.36 34.03
N LEU A 129 5.58 -9.05 34.87
CA LEU A 129 5.55 -9.25 36.32
C LEU A 129 5.17 -7.97 37.08
N GLY A 130 4.93 -6.87 36.38
CA GLY A 130 4.52 -5.60 36.96
C GLY A 130 5.67 -4.68 37.38
N HIS A 131 6.92 -4.99 37.01
CA HIS A 131 8.04 -4.10 37.30
C HIS A 131 8.00 -2.89 36.39
N TYR A 132 8.21 -1.68 36.94
CA TYR A 132 8.29 -0.45 36.15
C TYR A 132 9.36 -0.53 35.06
N LEU A 133 9.05 -0.03 33.86
CA LEU A 133 10.02 0.15 32.79
C LEU A 133 10.65 1.55 32.87
N PRO A 134 11.99 1.69 32.68
CA PRO A 134 12.65 2.99 32.67
C PRO A 134 12.26 3.77 31.41
N GLU A 135 12.28 5.11 31.51
CA GLU A 135 11.80 6.02 30.46
C GLU A 135 12.58 5.86 29.14
N SER A 136 13.87 5.51 29.22
CA SER A 136 14.70 5.17 28.05
C SER A 136 14.18 3.98 27.22
N VAL A 137 13.32 3.14 27.80
CA VAL A 137 12.67 2.01 27.12
C VAL A 137 11.29 2.39 26.57
N THR A 138 10.62 3.38 27.15
CA THR A 138 9.23 3.76 26.84
C THR A 138 9.12 4.94 25.86
N VAL A 139 10.19 5.73 25.67
CA VAL A 139 10.23 6.79 24.65
C VAL A 139 10.17 6.17 23.24
N ASN A 140 9.11 6.51 22.52
CA ASN A 140 8.83 5.99 21.19
C ASN A 140 9.80 6.55 20.14
N ASN A 141 10.04 5.79 19.08
CA ASN A 141 10.74 6.31 17.91
C ASN A 141 9.94 7.47 17.31
N TRP A 142 10.62 8.50 16.83
CA TRP A 142 9.97 9.55 16.04
C TRP A 142 9.41 8.95 14.74
N LEU A 143 8.16 9.30 14.42
CA LEU A 143 7.43 8.87 13.23
C LEU A 143 6.91 10.12 12.51
N SER A 144 7.22 10.25 11.23
CA SER A 144 6.81 11.40 10.41
C SER A 144 5.30 11.55 10.28
N SER A 145 4.55 10.46 10.41
CA SER A 145 3.08 10.45 10.34
C SER A 145 2.39 10.86 11.65
N SER A 146 3.12 10.86 12.76
CA SER A 146 2.54 11.13 14.09
C SER A 146 2.57 12.62 14.41
N ALA A 147 1.47 13.10 15.00
CA ALA A 147 1.41 14.46 15.55
C ALA A 147 1.88 14.42 17.01
N TYR A 148 2.70 15.40 17.39
CA TYR A 148 3.32 15.54 18.69
C TYR A 148 2.94 16.87 19.30
N ASN A 149 2.49 16.89 20.55
CA ASN A 149 2.17 18.10 21.31
C ASN A 149 3.41 18.61 22.06
N ALA A 150 3.33 19.84 22.60
CA ALA A 150 4.39 20.40 23.43
C ALA A 150 4.70 19.47 24.61
N GLY A 151 5.98 19.14 24.81
CA GLY A 151 6.45 18.24 25.86
C GLY A 151 6.53 16.76 25.46
N ASP A 152 6.02 16.37 24.27
CA ASP A 152 6.13 15.00 23.80
C ASP A 152 7.59 14.65 23.49
N GLN A 153 8.05 13.51 23.99
CA GLN A 153 9.42 13.03 23.81
C GLN A 153 9.51 11.88 22.81
N VAL A 154 10.54 11.94 21.98
CA VAL A 154 10.84 10.94 20.95
C VAL A 154 12.33 10.63 20.91
N LYS A 155 12.67 9.44 20.43
CA LYS A 155 14.04 9.09 20.07
C LYS A 155 14.21 8.99 18.56
N HIS A 156 15.33 9.47 18.06
CA HIS A 156 15.64 9.51 16.64
C HIS A 156 17.14 9.25 16.40
N SER A 157 17.46 8.45 15.38
CA SER A 157 18.85 8.05 15.12
C SER A 157 19.49 8.97 14.08
N ILE A 158 20.49 9.74 14.50
CA ILE A 158 21.23 10.68 13.64
C ILE A 158 22.69 10.22 13.59
N ASN A 159 23.23 10.00 12.39
CA ASN A 159 24.61 9.54 12.16
C ASN A 159 24.99 8.24 12.91
N GLY A 160 24.01 7.39 13.22
CA GLY A 160 24.21 6.14 13.95
C GLY A 160 24.25 6.28 15.48
N GLU A 161 24.01 7.48 16.00
CA GLU A 161 23.81 7.76 17.42
C GLU A 161 22.31 7.96 17.71
N GLU A 162 21.80 7.38 18.79
CA GLU A 162 20.41 7.55 19.20
C GLU A 162 20.30 8.77 20.11
N LEU A 163 19.48 9.74 19.70
CA LEU A 163 19.32 11.02 20.38
C LEU A 163 17.85 11.24 20.75
N TYR A 164 17.65 11.99 21.83
CA TYR A 164 16.35 12.23 22.43
C TYR A 164 15.93 13.68 22.21
N PHE A 165 14.66 13.87 21.86
CA PHE A 165 14.11 15.17 21.53
C PHE A 165 12.75 15.38 22.18
N GLU A 166 12.49 16.60 22.61
CA GLU A 166 11.21 17.06 23.15
C GLU A 166 10.59 18.11 22.22
N ALA A 167 9.32 17.96 21.89
CA ALA A 167 8.59 18.91 21.07
C ALA A 167 8.33 20.22 21.84
N LYS A 168 8.71 21.37 21.27
CA LYS A 168 8.49 22.69 21.85
C LYS A 168 7.02 23.12 21.80
N TYR A 169 6.31 22.65 20.78
CA TYR A 169 4.92 22.94 20.44
C TYR A 169 4.40 21.89 19.46
N TRP A 170 3.12 21.97 19.08
CA TRP A 170 2.51 21.00 18.18
C TRP A 170 3.28 20.87 16.86
N THR A 171 3.62 19.65 16.46
CA THR A 171 4.32 19.36 15.21
C THR A 171 3.95 17.99 14.63
N GLN A 172 3.89 17.89 13.31
CA GLN A 172 3.69 16.63 12.58
C GLN A 172 4.58 16.65 11.32
N GLY A 173 5.29 15.56 11.06
CA GLY A 173 6.15 15.42 9.87
C GLY A 173 7.45 16.22 9.88
N SER A 174 7.71 17.08 10.88
CA SER A 174 9.00 17.77 11.01
C SER A 174 10.00 16.86 11.72
N GLU A 175 11.11 16.52 11.07
CA GLU A 175 12.13 15.61 11.62
C GLU A 175 12.98 16.29 12.72
N PRO A 176 13.24 15.63 13.85
CA PRO A 176 14.19 16.11 14.85
C PRO A 176 15.62 16.09 14.27
N ALA A 177 16.16 17.27 13.98
CA ALA A 177 17.46 17.44 13.34
C ALA A 177 18.43 18.28 14.19
N LEU A 178 19.72 17.97 14.11
CA LEU A 178 20.81 18.77 14.71
C LEU A 178 21.56 19.64 13.70
N THR A 179 21.42 19.35 12.40
CA THR A 179 22.06 20.11 11.32
C THR A 179 21.13 20.25 10.11
N VAL A 180 21.12 21.41 9.46
CA VAL A 180 20.46 21.59 8.16
C VAL A 180 21.31 20.97 7.03
N SER A 181 20.68 20.73 5.87
CA SER A 181 21.18 20.01 4.67
C SER A 181 22.53 20.47 4.08
N ASN A 182 23.15 21.53 4.61
CA ASN A 182 24.48 22.04 4.24
C ASN A 182 25.56 21.87 5.34
N GLY A 183 25.29 21.16 6.44
CA GLY A 183 26.29 20.81 7.46
C GLY A 183 26.59 21.89 8.52
N GLY A 184 25.64 22.79 8.82
CA GLY A 184 25.71 23.74 9.93
C GLY A 184 24.72 23.40 11.06
N THR A 185 24.93 23.95 12.26
CA THR A 185 24.03 23.75 13.42
C THR A 185 22.66 24.41 13.19
N VAL A 186 21.58 23.66 13.47
CA VAL A 186 20.19 24.13 13.40
C VAL A 186 19.99 25.29 14.38
N GLN A 187 19.41 26.40 13.92
CA GLN A 187 19.03 27.50 14.81
C GLN A 187 17.75 27.15 15.58
N ASP A 188 17.60 27.70 16.78
CA ASP A 188 16.54 27.31 17.73
C ASP A 188 15.11 27.46 17.19
N TRP A 189 14.89 28.35 16.22
CA TRP A 189 13.60 28.58 15.56
C TRP A 189 13.38 27.75 14.27
N GLU A 190 14.39 27.04 13.79
CA GLU A 190 14.34 26.26 12.53
C GLU A 190 13.81 24.84 12.74
N THR A 191 13.66 24.41 13.99
CA THR A 191 13.13 23.11 14.36
C THR A 191 12.11 23.25 15.50
N PRO A 192 10.99 22.50 15.44
CA PRO A 192 10.05 22.41 16.56
C PRO A 192 10.57 21.52 17.70
N TRP A 193 11.78 20.95 17.57
CA TRP A 193 12.37 19.99 18.52
C TRP A 193 13.50 20.60 19.35
N THR A 194 13.55 20.27 20.64
CA THR A 194 14.70 20.54 21.51
C THR A 194 15.42 19.23 21.78
N GLN A 195 16.72 19.15 21.54
CA GLN A 195 17.51 17.99 21.98
C GLN A 195 17.60 18.01 23.52
N ILE A 196 17.38 16.85 24.14
CA ILE A 196 17.54 16.66 25.59
C ILE A 196 18.68 15.67 25.88
N ASP A 197 19.45 15.92 26.94
CA ASP A 197 20.62 15.13 27.33
C ASP A 197 20.21 13.81 28.01
N GLY A 198 19.63 12.88 27.25
CA GLY A 198 19.21 11.56 27.73
C GLY A 198 18.09 11.60 28.77
N VAL A 199 17.19 10.61 28.71
CA VAL A 199 16.15 10.43 29.74
C VAL A 199 16.76 9.75 30.96
N SER A 200 16.33 10.17 32.16
CA SER A 200 16.88 9.68 33.43
C SER A 200 16.70 8.15 33.56
N ASP A 201 17.76 7.44 33.96
CA ASP A 201 17.67 6.02 34.39
C ASP A 201 16.99 5.89 35.78
N ASP A 202 16.57 7.00 36.39
CA ASP A 202 15.97 7.02 37.73
C ASP A 202 14.48 6.67 37.66
N VAL A 203 14.13 5.53 38.24
CA VAL A 203 12.75 5.06 38.37
C VAL A 203 12.16 5.75 39.60
N THR A 204 11.73 7.00 39.47
CA THR A 204 10.92 7.62 40.54
C THR A 204 9.47 7.18 40.35
N PRO A 205 8.90 6.39 41.28
CA PRO A 205 7.49 6.00 41.18
C PRO A 205 6.62 7.26 41.20
N PRO A 206 5.57 7.37 40.38
CA PRO A 206 4.61 8.44 40.52
C PRO A 206 4.03 8.38 41.94
N VAL A 207 3.96 9.52 42.62
CA VAL A 207 3.39 9.63 43.98
C VAL A 207 1.95 9.13 43.92
N THR A 208 1.70 7.95 44.48
CA THR A 208 0.35 7.45 44.70
C THR A 208 -0.36 8.38 45.69
N PRO A 209 -1.49 9.01 45.32
CA PRO A 209 -2.34 9.65 46.32
C PRO A 209 -2.81 8.57 47.29
N ASP A 210 -2.61 8.79 48.60
CA ASP A 210 -3.22 7.96 49.63
C ASP A 210 -4.74 7.89 49.40
N PRO A 211 -5.39 6.74 49.69
CA PRO A 211 -6.84 6.65 49.65
C PRO A 211 -7.41 7.50 50.80
N ASP A 212 -7.86 8.72 50.49
CA ASP A 212 -8.55 9.56 51.46
C ASP A 212 -9.93 8.95 51.77
N PRO A 213 -10.40 9.03 53.03
CA PRO A 213 -11.51 8.25 53.55
C PRO A 213 -12.88 8.79 53.08
N GLU A 214 -13.89 7.93 53.23
CA GLU A 214 -15.29 8.15 52.82
C GLU A 214 -15.81 9.59 52.99
N PRO A 215 -16.55 10.13 52.01
CA PRO A 215 -17.10 11.47 52.10
C PRO A 215 -18.21 11.53 53.16
N PRO A 216 -18.29 12.61 53.96
CA PRO A 216 -19.43 12.84 54.82
C PRO A 216 -20.64 13.30 54.00
N GLU A 217 -21.83 12.92 54.45
CA GLU A 217 -23.11 13.42 53.94
C GLU A 217 -23.11 14.95 53.89
N THR A 218 -23.50 15.52 52.74
CA THR A 218 -23.76 16.96 52.64
C THR A 218 -25.15 17.23 52.08
N THR A 219 -25.81 18.14 52.79
CA THR A 219 -27.14 18.69 52.59
C THR A 219 -27.17 19.75 51.48
N ASP A 220 -28.31 19.81 50.79
CA ASP A 220 -28.77 20.83 49.82
C ASP A 220 -28.44 22.28 50.23
N PRO A 221 -28.13 23.19 49.27
CA PRO A 221 -29.11 24.26 49.01
C PRO A 221 -29.14 24.88 47.59
N GLU A 222 -30.37 25.23 47.20
CA GLU A 222 -30.93 26.40 46.47
C GLU A 222 -30.26 27.08 45.24
N THR A 223 -31.14 27.30 44.24
CA THR A 223 -31.05 28.10 43.00
C THR A 223 -30.71 29.59 43.15
N PRO A 224 -30.14 30.23 42.09
CA PRO A 224 -30.64 31.56 41.70
C PRO A 224 -30.66 31.91 40.18
N VAL A 225 -31.85 32.35 39.72
CA VAL A 225 -32.26 33.60 39.01
C VAL A 225 -31.38 34.27 37.90
N THR A 226 -32.04 34.54 36.76
CA THR A 226 -31.70 35.41 35.58
C THR A 226 -31.85 36.92 35.80
N PRO A 227 -31.20 37.79 35.00
CA PRO A 227 -31.93 38.94 34.42
C PRO A 227 -31.56 39.41 32.98
N ASP A 228 -32.53 40.18 32.44
CA ASP A 228 -32.86 40.89 31.17
C ASP A 228 -31.82 41.72 30.36
N PRO A 229 -32.19 42.22 29.14
CA PRO A 229 -31.31 42.85 28.12
C PRO A 229 -31.47 44.39 27.87
N GLU A 230 -30.71 44.87 26.85
CA GLU A 230 -30.78 46.12 26.02
C GLU A 230 -30.00 47.40 26.47
N PRO A 231 -29.51 48.30 25.56
CA PRO A 231 -30.25 48.91 24.42
C PRO A 231 -29.50 49.24 23.08
N GLU A 232 -30.27 49.56 22.03
CA GLU A 232 -29.90 50.09 20.68
C GLU A 232 -29.60 51.61 20.61
N LEU A 233 -28.80 52.07 19.62
CA LEU A 233 -28.73 53.45 19.04
C LEU A 233 -28.02 53.43 17.63
N PRO A 234 -28.02 54.49 16.77
CA PRO A 234 -29.03 54.86 15.77
C PRO A 234 -28.50 54.99 14.29
N ILE A 235 -29.41 55.18 13.33
CA ILE A 235 -29.18 55.22 11.87
C ILE A 235 -28.87 56.64 11.34
N ILE A 236 -27.96 56.77 10.35
CA ILE A 236 -27.70 57.98 9.54
C ILE A 236 -27.72 57.60 8.03
N PRO A 237 -28.29 58.39 7.10
CA PRO A 237 -28.41 58.04 5.67
C PRO A 237 -27.44 58.80 4.72
N GLU A 238 -27.48 58.38 3.43
CA GLU A 238 -26.94 58.90 2.13
C GLU A 238 -25.66 58.25 1.54
N PRO A 239 -25.43 58.25 0.20
CA PRO A 239 -26.27 58.74 -0.94
C PRO A 239 -26.49 57.74 -2.11
N GLU A 240 -27.39 58.11 -3.05
CA GLU A 240 -27.78 57.40 -4.29
C GLU A 240 -26.70 57.37 -5.39
N PRO A 241 -26.64 56.30 -6.23
CA PRO A 241 -25.93 56.31 -7.51
C PRO A 241 -26.84 56.52 -8.74
N GLU A 242 -26.24 57.13 -9.77
CA GLU A 242 -26.78 57.55 -11.09
C GLU A 242 -27.33 56.42 -11.99
N PRO A 243 -28.14 56.76 -13.03
CA PRO A 243 -28.85 55.78 -13.86
C PRO A 243 -28.02 55.27 -15.06
N GLU A 244 -28.11 53.97 -15.33
CA GLU A 244 -27.66 53.31 -16.57
C GLU A 244 -28.85 53.01 -17.52
N PRO A 245 -28.60 52.86 -18.84
CA PRO A 245 -29.58 53.16 -19.90
C PRO A 245 -30.57 52.03 -20.22
N GLU A 246 -31.73 52.42 -20.81
CA GLU A 246 -32.78 51.52 -21.31
C GLU A 246 -32.28 50.51 -22.35
N PRO A 247 -32.76 49.25 -22.33
CA PRO A 247 -32.49 48.27 -23.38
C PRO A 247 -33.36 48.50 -24.63
N GLU A 248 -32.72 48.35 -25.80
CA GLU A 248 -33.32 48.23 -27.14
C GLU A 248 -34.23 46.99 -27.28
N PRO A 249 -35.18 46.98 -28.24
CA PRO A 249 -36.27 46.00 -28.27
C PRO A 249 -35.83 44.60 -28.68
N GLU A 250 -36.34 43.60 -27.95
CA GLU A 250 -36.14 42.17 -28.21
C GLU A 250 -36.68 41.73 -29.58
N ILE A 251 -35.85 41.01 -30.31
CA ILE A 251 -36.20 40.19 -31.48
C ILE A 251 -36.94 38.94 -30.95
N PRO A 252 -38.04 38.47 -31.59
CA PRO A 252 -38.78 37.33 -31.08
C PRO A 252 -37.94 36.06 -31.21
N VAL A 253 -37.53 35.50 -30.06
CA VAL A 253 -36.92 34.18 -29.99
C VAL A 253 -38.03 33.13 -29.94
N THR A 254 -37.94 32.22 -30.90
CA THR A 254 -38.67 30.97 -31.04
C THR A 254 -38.72 30.15 -29.75
N PRO A 255 -39.78 29.34 -29.52
CA PRO A 255 -39.95 28.60 -28.27
C PRO A 255 -38.74 27.69 -27.98
N ASP A 256 -38.23 27.82 -26.75
CA ASP A 256 -37.15 27.01 -26.19
C ASP A 256 -37.53 25.51 -26.24
N PRO A 257 -36.63 24.61 -26.67
CA PRO A 257 -36.92 23.19 -26.73
C PRO A 257 -36.99 22.57 -25.32
N GLU A 258 -37.87 21.57 -25.20
CA GLU A 258 -38.10 20.74 -24.02
C GLU A 258 -36.79 20.28 -23.35
N LEU A 259 -36.72 20.46 -22.02
CA LEU A 259 -35.64 20.00 -21.14
C LEU A 259 -35.46 18.47 -21.17
N PRO A 260 -34.22 17.97 -21.32
CA PRO A 260 -33.77 16.74 -20.68
C PRO A 260 -32.63 17.07 -19.70
N GLY A 261 -32.88 16.89 -18.40
CA GLY A 261 -31.84 16.98 -17.38
C GLY A 261 -30.93 15.76 -17.44
N GLU A 262 -29.77 15.88 -18.10
CA GLU A 262 -28.71 14.88 -18.00
C GLU A 262 -28.02 14.98 -16.62
N PHE A 263 -27.80 13.83 -15.99
CA PHE A 263 -26.89 13.75 -14.85
C PHE A 263 -25.48 14.12 -15.30
N TRP A 264 -24.74 14.86 -14.47
CA TRP A 264 -23.36 15.21 -14.77
C TRP A 264 -22.52 13.96 -15.08
N ASN A 265 -21.88 13.97 -16.24
CA ASN A 265 -20.99 12.94 -16.75
C ASN A 265 -19.58 13.52 -16.95
N SER A 266 -18.57 12.85 -16.39
CA SER A 266 -17.17 13.27 -16.43
C SER A 266 -16.53 13.24 -17.82
N THR A 267 -17.13 12.53 -18.77
CA THR A 267 -16.59 12.36 -20.13
C THR A 267 -17.23 13.27 -21.17
N THR A 268 -18.31 13.97 -20.81
CA THR A 268 -18.98 14.95 -21.65
C THR A 268 -18.32 16.32 -21.45
N ALA A 269 -18.12 17.05 -22.54
CA ALA A 269 -17.68 18.43 -22.49
C ALA A 269 -18.91 19.34 -22.47
N TYR A 270 -18.93 20.29 -21.55
CA TYR A 270 -20.02 21.25 -21.36
C TYR A 270 -19.50 22.65 -21.70
N VAL A 271 -20.34 23.45 -22.34
CA VAL A 271 -20.07 24.86 -22.66
C VAL A 271 -20.87 25.78 -21.74
N ALA A 272 -20.54 27.08 -21.74
CA ALA A 272 -21.25 28.06 -20.92
C ALA A 272 -22.78 28.00 -21.16
N GLY A 273 -23.55 27.86 -20.07
CA GLY A 273 -25.01 27.73 -20.08
C GLY A 273 -25.53 26.29 -20.06
N ASP A 274 -24.69 25.29 -20.28
CA ASP A 274 -25.11 23.88 -20.18
C ASP A 274 -25.48 23.53 -18.74
N ARG A 275 -26.57 22.77 -18.55
CA ARG A 275 -27.11 22.41 -17.24
C ARG A 275 -27.05 20.92 -16.99
N VAL A 276 -26.67 20.54 -15.77
CA VAL A 276 -26.54 19.16 -15.31
C VAL A 276 -27.10 18.99 -13.90
N SER A 277 -27.62 17.81 -13.58
CA SER A 277 -27.96 17.44 -12.21
C SER A 277 -26.82 16.65 -11.54
N TYR A 278 -26.53 16.94 -10.28
CA TYR A 278 -25.50 16.23 -9.50
C TYR A 278 -25.90 16.11 -8.02
N THR A 279 -25.69 14.93 -7.44
CA THR A 279 -26.08 14.64 -6.05
C THR A 279 -24.92 14.90 -5.09
N ILE A 280 -25.13 15.79 -4.13
CA ILE A 280 -24.18 16.13 -3.07
C ILE A 280 -24.89 15.88 -1.73
N ASP A 281 -24.28 15.08 -0.86
CA ASP A 281 -24.81 14.73 0.48
C ASP A 281 -26.27 14.23 0.45
N GLY A 282 -26.63 13.48 -0.59
CA GLY A 282 -27.98 12.93 -0.78
C GLY A 282 -29.02 13.90 -1.36
N SER A 283 -28.66 15.17 -1.56
CA SER A 283 -29.52 16.17 -2.22
C SER A 283 -29.12 16.35 -3.68
N THR A 284 -30.07 16.23 -4.60
CA THR A 284 -29.82 16.47 -6.03
C THR A 284 -29.96 17.96 -6.31
N LEU A 285 -28.90 18.58 -6.82
CA LEU A 285 -28.86 20.00 -7.16
C LEU A 285 -28.62 20.18 -8.66
N LEU A 286 -29.07 21.33 -9.18
CA LEU A 286 -28.86 21.71 -10.57
C LEU A 286 -27.66 22.67 -10.66
N PHE A 287 -26.75 22.35 -11.58
CA PHE A 287 -25.57 23.15 -11.86
C PHE A 287 -25.59 23.61 -13.31
N GLU A 288 -25.13 24.84 -13.54
CA GLU A 288 -24.91 25.41 -14.87
C GLU A 288 -23.40 25.65 -15.07
N ALA A 289 -22.89 25.32 -16.24
CA ALA A 289 -21.49 25.60 -16.60
C ALA A 289 -21.33 27.11 -16.88
N ARG A 290 -20.37 27.76 -16.23
CA ARG A 290 -20.00 29.17 -16.44
C ARG A 290 -19.20 29.37 -17.73
N TYR A 291 -18.40 28.36 -18.09
CA TYR A 291 -17.52 28.31 -19.25
C TYR A 291 -17.23 26.85 -19.61
N TRP A 292 -16.44 26.64 -20.68
CA TRP A 292 -16.13 25.29 -21.14
C TRP A 292 -15.46 24.44 -20.05
N THR A 293 -15.98 23.24 -19.81
CA THR A 293 -15.43 22.27 -18.85
C THR A 293 -15.63 20.84 -19.32
N LYS A 294 -14.70 19.94 -18.96
CA LYS A 294 -14.82 18.51 -19.21
C LYS A 294 -14.15 17.76 -18.06
N GLY A 295 -14.93 16.99 -17.31
CA GLY A 295 -14.41 16.18 -16.19
C GLY A 295 -14.32 16.87 -14.84
N ASP A 296 -14.49 18.20 -14.77
CA ASP A 296 -14.57 18.90 -13.48
C ASP A 296 -15.92 18.60 -12.81
N LYS A 297 -15.89 18.14 -11.56
CA LYS A 297 -17.09 17.78 -10.80
C LYS A 297 -17.81 19.03 -10.28
N PRO A 298 -19.14 19.10 -10.30
CA PRO A 298 -19.87 20.12 -9.58
C PRO A 298 -19.66 19.95 -8.06
N VAL A 299 -19.13 20.98 -7.40
CA VAL A 299 -18.81 20.99 -5.97
C VAL A 299 -19.36 22.26 -5.32
N LEU A 300 -19.62 22.22 -4.00
CA LEU A 300 -20.11 23.37 -3.21
C LEU A 300 -19.05 23.96 -2.26
N THR A 301 -18.00 23.20 -1.98
CA THR A 301 -16.90 23.60 -1.09
C THR A 301 -15.57 23.11 -1.64
N VAL A 302 -14.49 23.79 -1.25
CA VAL A 302 -13.13 23.28 -1.46
C VAL A 302 -12.81 22.22 -0.40
N SER A 303 -11.83 21.35 -0.66
CA SER A 303 -11.43 20.23 0.19
C SER A 303 -10.98 20.61 1.62
N SER A 304 -10.86 21.90 1.94
CA SER A 304 -10.56 22.46 3.26
C SER A 304 -11.77 23.00 4.03
N GLY A 305 -13.00 22.83 3.52
CA GLY A 305 -14.24 23.20 4.22
C GLY A 305 -14.65 24.68 4.12
N GLY A 306 -14.21 25.41 3.09
CA GLY A 306 -14.58 26.81 2.83
C GLY A 306 -15.55 26.99 1.64
N THR A 307 -16.16 28.19 1.54
CA THR A 307 -17.05 28.58 0.43
C THR A 307 -16.25 28.78 -0.87
N LEU A 308 -16.71 28.17 -1.97
CA LEU A 308 -16.07 28.30 -3.29
C LEU A 308 -16.11 29.74 -3.82
N GLN A 309 -14.98 30.23 -4.32
CA GLN A 309 -14.91 31.44 -5.13
C GLN A 309 -15.26 31.13 -6.59
N ASP A 310 -15.78 32.13 -7.31
CA ASP A 310 -16.33 32.00 -8.66
C ASP A 310 -15.37 31.46 -9.73
N TRP A 311 -14.06 31.50 -9.49
CA TRP A 311 -13.01 31.00 -10.39
C TRP A 311 -12.48 29.61 -10.00
N GLU A 312 -12.89 29.06 -8.85
CA GLU A 312 -12.40 27.78 -8.32
C GLU A 312 -13.18 26.57 -8.86
N THR A 313 -14.34 26.82 -9.49
CA THR A 313 -15.15 25.81 -10.15
C THR A 313 -15.78 26.38 -11.42
N PRO A 314 -15.81 25.61 -12.53
CA PRO A 314 -16.55 26.01 -13.71
C PRO A 314 -18.07 25.92 -13.53
N TRP A 315 -18.56 25.38 -12.41
CA TRP A 315 -19.99 25.15 -12.14
C TRP A 315 -20.59 26.19 -11.19
N GLN A 316 -21.77 26.69 -11.51
CA GLN A 316 -22.59 27.50 -10.61
C GLN A 316 -23.89 26.77 -10.25
N VAL A 317 -24.31 26.87 -8.98
CA VAL A 317 -25.61 26.35 -8.54
C VAL A 317 -26.71 27.23 -9.09
N VAL A 318 -27.75 26.62 -9.63
CA VAL A 318 -28.97 27.32 -10.05
C VAL A 318 -30.07 27.03 -9.03
N ASP A 319 -30.54 28.05 -8.32
CA ASP A 319 -31.69 27.92 -7.42
C ASP A 319 -32.97 27.70 -8.24
N GLY A 320 -33.39 26.45 -8.35
CA GLY A 320 -34.61 26.05 -9.05
C GLY A 320 -35.27 24.85 -8.38
N VAL A 321 -36.54 25.00 -8.02
CA VAL A 321 -37.37 23.95 -7.41
C VAL A 321 -37.44 22.74 -8.34
N VAL A 322 -37.02 21.56 -7.86
CA VAL A 322 -37.22 20.28 -8.53
C VAL A 322 -38.73 20.02 -8.61
N PRO A 323 -39.34 19.79 -9.80
CA PRO A 323 -40.75 19.45 -9.87
C PRO A 323 -41.00 18.07 -9.25
N GLU A 324 -42.03 18.00 -8.41
CA GLU A 324 -42.53 16.79 -7.76
C GLU A 324 -42.87 15.71 -8.80
N PRO A 325 -42.55 14.43 -8.57
CA PRO A 325 -42.80 13.38 -9.56
C PRO A 325 -44.30 13.22 -9.81
N GLU A 326 -44.71 13.29 -11.09
CA GLU A 326 -46.09 13.07 -11.50
C GLU A 326 -46.55 11.63 -11.19
N PRO A 327 -47.84 11.42 -10.85
CA PRO A 327 -48.35 10.12 -10.44
C PRO A 327 -48.48 9.15 -11.61
N GLU A 328 -48.11 7.90 -11.37
CA GLU A 328 -48.14 6.80 -12.34
C GLU A 328 -49.54 6.57 -12.94
N VAL A 329 -49.59 6.45 -14.27
CA VAL A 329 -50.80 6.14 -15.05
C VAL A 329 -51.12 4.65 -14.90
N PRO A 330 -52.37 4.24 -14.61
CA PRO A 330 -52.70 2.85 -14.32
C PRO A 330 -52.66 1.98 -15.59
N VAL A 331 -51.79 0.96 -15.59
CA VAL A 331 -51.73 -0.05 -16.64
C VAL A 331 -52.87 -1.06 -16.44
N THR A 332 -53.65 -1.29 -17.49
CA THR A 332 -54.76 -2.26 -17.55
C THR A 332 -54.19 -3.68 -17.71
N PRO A 333 -54.75 -4.72 -17.06
CA PRO A 333 -54.09 -6.03 -16.99
C PRO A 333 -54.27 -6.87 -18.26
N GLU A 334 -53.19 -7.49 -18.72
CA GLU A 334 -53.17 -8.56 -19.73
C GLU A 334 -53.33 -9.93 -19.02
N PRO A 335 -53.99 -10.94 -19.62
CA PRO A 335 -54.60 -12.03 -18.85
C PRO A 335 -53.60 -13.10 -18.38
N GLU A 336 -53.86 -13.59 -17.17
CA GLU A 336 -53.09 -14.61 -16.45
C GLU A 336 -52.97 -15.94 -17.22
N LEU A 337 -51.75 -16.46 -17.32
CA LEU A 337 -51.48 -17.86 -17.63
C LEU A 337 -51.47 -18.68 -16.32
N PRO A 338 -51.92 -19.94 -16.34
CA PRO A 338 -52.20 -20.69 -15.13
C PRO A 338 -50.93 -21.06 -14.36
N VAL A 339 -50.98 -20.78 -13.05
CA VAL A 339 -49.95 -21.10 -12.05
C VAL A 339 -49.79 -22.62 -11.91
N THR A 340 -48.59 -23.13 -12.18
CA THR A 340 -48.14 -24.44 -11.70
C THR A 340 -47.50 -24.29 -10.32
N PRO A 341 -47.68 -25.26 -9.39
CA PRO A 341 -47.19 -25.12 -8.02
C PRO A 341 -45.66 -25.14 -7.96
N ASP A 342 -45.14 -24.26 -7.10
CA ASP A 342 -43.73 -24.04 -6.75
C ASP A 342 -43.09 -25.33 -6.18
N PRO A 343 -41.90 -25.77 -6.65
CA PRO A 343 -41.20 -26.88 -6.01
C PRO A 343 -40.51 -26.43 -4.71
N GLU A 344 -40.59 -27.33 -3.72
CA GLU A 344 -39.99 -27.25 -2.38
C GLU A 344 -38.47 -26.94 -2.43
N PRO A 345 -37.88 -26.21 -1.45
CA PRO A 345 -36.51 -25.72 -1.55
C PRO A 345 -35.50 -26.86 -1.61
N GLU A 346 -34.75 -26.93 -2.72
CA GLU A 346 -33.67 -27.90 -2.87
C GLU A 346 -32.47 -27.56 -1.98
N VAL A 347 -32.01 -28.59 -1.27
CA VAL A 347 -30.80 -28.65 -0.45
C VAL A 347 -29.58 -28.35 -1.35
N PRO A 348 -28.56 -27.58 -0.91
CA PRO A 348 -27.44 -27.21 -1.77
C PRO A 348 -26.73 -28.45 -2.31
N VAL A 349 -26.80 -28.62 -3.63
CA VAL A 349 -26.16 -29.69 -4.38
C VAL A 349 -24.66 -29.41 -4.44
N THR A 350 -23.84 -30.30 -3.89
CA THR A 350 -22.40 -30.34 -4.15
C THR A 350 -22.15 -30.48 -5.64
N PRO A 351 -21.27 -29.67 -6.27
CA PRO A 351 -21.08 -29.71 -7.71
C PRO A 351 -20.59 -31.09 -8.17
N ASP A 352 -21.29 -31.65 -9.15
CA ASP A 352 -20.95 -32.86 -9.89
C ASP A 352 -19.68 -32.61 -10.72
N PRO A 353 -18.66 -33.50 -10.71
CA PRO A 353 -17.33 -33.18 -11.23
C PRO A 353 -17.16 -33.33 -12.76
N GLU A 354 -18.24 -33.34 -13.55
CA GLU A 354 -18.18 -33.67 -14.99
C GLU A 354 -18.76 -32.63 -15.96
N THR A 355 -19.00 -31.39 -15.54
CA THR A 355 -19.16 -30.31 -16.55
C THR A 355 -17.80 -30.10 -17.25
N PRO A 356 -17.69 -30.23 -18.58
CA PRO A 356 -16.44 -29.94 -19.26
C PRO A 356 -16.15 -28.45 -19.07
N VAL A 357 -15.10 -28.14 -18.32
CA VAL A 357 -14.51 -26.81 -18.31
C VAL A 357 -14.08 -26.55 -19.76
N ILE A 358 -14.78 -25.65 -20.45
CA ILE A 358 -14.30 -25.15 -21.73
C ILE A 358 -13.05 -24.35 -21.37
N ASP A 359 -11.87 -24.95 -21.58
CA ASP A 359 -10.62 -24.23 -21.37
C ASP A 359 -10.66 -22.95 -22.24
N PRO A 360 -10.45 -21.76 -21.66
CA PRO A 360 -10.52 -20.52 -22.42
C PRO A 360 -9.48 -20.56 -23.56
N PRO A 361 -9.77 -19.93 -24.71
CA PRO A 361 -8.89 -19.97 -25.86
C PRO A 361 -7.50 -19.43 -25.51
N THR A 362 -6.47 -20.24 -25.79
CA THR A 362 -5.05 -19.87 -25.71
C THR A 362 -4.45 -19.57 -27.08
N ASP A 363 -5.22 -19.85 -28.14
CA ASP A 363 -4.84 -19.58 -29.52
C ASP A 363 -4.89 -18.08 -29.77
N LEU A 364 -3.72 -17.52 -30.10
CA LEU A 364 -3.60 -16.13 -30.50
C LEU A 364 -4.19 -15.95 -31.91
N PRO A 365 -4.80 -14.79 -32.20
CA PRO A 365 -5.17 -14.43 -33.57
C PRO A 365 -3.99 -14.54 -34.53
N ALA A 366 -4.28 -14.84 -35.81
CA ALA A 366 -3.25 -14.97 -36.85
C ALA A 366 -2.56 -13.64 -37.16
N ASP A 367 -3.26 -12.53 -36.98
CA ASP A 367 -2.75 -11.18 -37.14
C ASP A 367 -2.42 -10.57 -35.76
N GLY A 368 -1.29 -9.86 -35.66
CA GLY A 368 -0.79 -9.31 -34.41
C GLY A 368 0.04 -10.30 -33.57
N TYR A 369 0.38 -9.91 -32.35
CA TYR A 369 1.10 -10.75 -31.37
C TYR A 369 2.39 -11.38 -31.89
N GLU A 370 3.09 -10.69 -32.80
CA GLU A 370 4.27 -11.22 -33.52
C GLU A 370 5.33 -11.78 -32.56
N PHE A 371 5.51 -11.14 -31.41
CA PHE A 371 6.43 -11.62 -30.39
C PHE A 371 5.84 -12.73 -29.53
N LEU A 372 4.62 -12.54 -29.00
CA LEU A 372 3.98 -13.47 -28.06
C LEU A 372 3.73 -14.84 -28.71
N SER A 373 3.46 -14.86 -30.01
CA SER A 373 3.31 -16.10 -30.80
C SER A 373 4.57 -16.96 -30.87
N GLU A 374 5.76 -16.38 -30.69
CA GLU A 374 7.04 -17.11 -30.66
C GLU A 374 7.48 -17.54 -29.26
N LEU A 375 6.76 -17.13 -28.21
CA LEU A 375 7.02 -17.64 -26.87
C LEU A 375 6.60 -19.11 -26.75
N THR A 376 7.53 -19.94 -26.29
CA THR A 376 7.34 -21.37 -26.06
C THR A 376 7.39 -21.68 -24.56
N ASN A 377 6.95 -22.87 -24.17
CA ASN A 377 7.11 -23.35 -22.80
C ASN A 377 8.59 -23.44 -22.38
N GLU A 378 9.51 -23.63 -23.31
CA GLU A 378 10.95 -23.61 -23.01
C GLU A 378 11.42 -22.21 -22.63
N HIS A 379 10.99 -21.18 -23.37
CA HIS A 379 11.25 -19.79 -23.00
C HIS A 379 10.65 -19.48 -21.62
N TRP A 380 9.40 -19.88 -21.40
CA TRP A 380 8.70 -19.65 -20.14
C TRP A 380 9.38 -20.31 -18.94
N ASP A 381 9.77 -21.59 -19.07
CA ASP A 381 10.51 -22.32 -18.05
C ASP A 381 11.91 -21.76 -17.84
N TRP A 382 12.54 -21.19 -18.86
CA TRP A 382 13.81 -20.49 -18.70
C TRP A 382 13.64 -19.24 -17.83
N PHE A 383 12.59 -18.44 -18.04
CA PHE A 383 12.33 -17.24 -17.23
C PHE A 383 11.99 -17.58 -15.78
N PHE A 384 11.10 -18.56 -15.60
CA PHE A 384 10.43 -18.83 -14.32
C PHE A 384 10.55 -20.30 -13.89
N PRO A 385 11.76 -20.86 -13.76
CA PRO A 385 11.95 -22.29 -13.49
C PRO A 385 11.45 -22.73 -12.11
N MET A 386 11.30 -21.77 -11.19
CA MET A 386 10.92 -22.01 -9.78
C MET A 386 9.60 -21.34 -9.40
N ARG A 387 8.77 -20.95 -10.38
CA ARG A 387 7.50 -20.26 -10.14
C ARG A 387 6.54 -21.01 -9.21
N SER A 388 5.69 -20.24 -8.55
CA SER A 388 4.61 -20.71 -7.71
C SER A 388 3.65 -21.64 -8.45
N GLY A 389 3.14 -22.66 -7.75
CA GLY A 389 2.30 -23.71 -8.34
C GLY A 389 3.10 -24.90 -8.91
N ARG A 390 4.43 -24.78 -9.05
CA ARG A 390 5.32 -25.89 -9.39
C ARG A 390 6.03 -26.38 -8.13
N TYR A 391 6.00 -27.70 -7.86
CA TYR A 391 6.56 -28.22 -6.63
C TYR A 391 8.07 -27.96 -6.54
N ASN A 392 8.47 -27.31 -5.44
CA ASN A 392 9.86 -27.03 -5.13
C ASN A 392 10.07 -27.31 -3.64
N MET A 393 10.99 -28.23 -3.29
CA MET A 393 11.21 -28.68 -1.91
C MET A 393 11.67 -27.55 -0.95
N GLY A 394 12.09 -26.38 -1.46
CA GLY A 394 12.39 -25.19 -0.66
C GLY A 394 11.30 -24.12 -0.64
N GLY A 395 10.24 -24.31 -1.42
CA GLY A 395 9.13 -23.41 -1.70
C GLY A 395 8.30 -22.95 -0.50
N GLY A 396 7.78 -21.72 -0.54
CA GLY A 396 6.70 -21.26 0.34
C GLY A 396 5.42 -22.11 0.23
N ALA A 397 4.36 -21.75 0.98
CA ALA A 397 3.12 -22.53 1.03
C ALA A 397 2.50 -22.83 -0.35
N ARG A 398 2.65 -21.90 -1.30
CA ARG A 398 2.18 -22.04 -2.70
C ARG A 398 2.99 -23.00 -3.57
N ASN A 399 4.17 -23.40 -3.11
CA ASN A 399 5.04 -24.36 -3.77
C ASN A 399 5.05 -25.74 -3.08
N GLN A 400 4.02 -26.00 -2.26
CA GLN A 400 3.78 -27.28 -1.58
C GLN A 400 2.36 -27.79 -1.86
N PRO A 401 2.09 -29.10 -1.66
CA PRO A 401 0.73 -29.62 -1.71
C PRO A 401 -0.19 -28.91 -0.69
N PRO A 402 -1.46 -28.66 -1.03
CA PRO A 402 -2.16 -29.08 -2.25
C PRO A 402 -1.99 -28.12 -3.45
N PHE A 403 -1.34 -26.97 -3.28
CA PHE A 403 -1.24 -25.92 -4.30
C PHE A 403 -0.22 -26.19 -5.40
N ALA A 404 0.78 -27.02 -5.11
CA ALA A 404 1.77 -27.47 -6.08
C ALA A 404 1.99 -28.97 -5.97
N LEU A 405 2.17 -29.64 -7.11
CA LEU A 405 2.45 -31.07 -7.19
C LEU A 405 3.78 -31.33 -7.93
N ALA A 406 4.44 -32.43 -7.57
CA ALA A 406 5.76 -32.83 -8.08
C ALA A 406 5.80 -33.00 -9.61
N ASP A 407 4.65 -33.32 -10.21
CA ASP A 407 4.47 -33.48 -11.64
C ASP A 407 4.19 -32.16 -12.39
N GLY A 408 4.05 -31.03 -11.66
CA GLY A 408 3.73 -29.73 -12.24
C GLY A 408 2.26 -29.56 -12.64
N SER A 409 1.39 -30.53 -12.38
CA SER A 409 -0.04 -30.49 -12.78
C SER A 409 -0.87 -29.40 -12.11
N LYS A 410 -0.30 -28.70 -11.12
CA LYS A 410 -0.91 -27.56 -10.42
C LYS A 410 -0.18 -26.23 -10.68
N ASP A 411 0.66 -26.18 -11.71
CA ASP A 411 1.30 -24.94 -12.14
C ASP A 411 0.26 -24.00 -12.75
N THR A 412 -0.15 -23.00 -11.97
CA THR A 412 -1.12 -21.98 -12.39
C THR A 412 -0.45 -20.81 -13.12
N PHE A 413 0.86 -20.64 -12.99
CA PHE A 413 1.63 -19.55 -13.62
C PHE A 413 2.34 -20.01 -14.90
N ASN A 414 1.66 -20.81 -15.72
CA ASN A 414 2.18 -21.31 -16.99
C ASN A 414 1.99 -20.30 -18.15
N LEU A 415 2.59 -20.59 -19.31
CA LEU A 415 2.52 -19.72 -20.49
C LEU A 415 1.07 -19.54 -21.00
N ASP A 416 0.23 -20.56 -20.87
CA ASP A 416 -1.16 -20.49 -21.31
C ASP A 416 -1.97 -19.54 -20.43
N ALA A 417 -1.72 -19.53 -19.12
CA ALA A 417 -2.30 -18.53 -18.21
C ALA A 417 -1.86 -17.11 -18.58
N PHE A 418 -0.60 -16.93 -18.98
CA PHE A 418 -0.13 -15.65 -19.51
C PHE A 418 -0.86 -15.23 -20.78
N LYS A 419 -0.97 -16.13 -21.77
CA LYS A 419 -1.69 -15.86 -23.02
C LYS A 419 -3.17 -15.53 -22.77
N ARG A 420 -3.84 -16.29 -21.90
CA ARG A 420 -5.23 -15.99 -21.50
C ARG A 420 -5.38 -14.61 -20.89
N ALA A 421 -4.50 -14.23 -19.96
CA ALA A 421 -4.55 -12.88 -19.36
C ALA A 421 -4.32 -11.77 -20.40
N VAL A 422 -3.38 -11.97 -21.34
CA VAL A 422 -3.14 -11.01 -22.43
C VAL A 422 -4.36 -10.91 -23.35
N LEU A 423 -4.95 -12.04 -23.76
CA LEU A 423 -6.14 -12.07 -24.61
C LEU A 423 -7.36 -11.46 -23.92
N GLU A 424 -7.56 -11.74 -22.63
CA GLU A 424 -8.64 -11.17 -21.83
C GLU A 424 -8.54 -9.64 -21.80
N TYR A 425 -7.36 -9.09 -21.47
CA TYR A 425 -7.13 -7.65 -21.49
C TYR A 425 -7.28 -7.05 -22.90
N ASN A 426 -6.65 -7.65 -23.91
CA ASN A 426 -6.64 -7.08 -25.27
C ASN A 426 -8.01 -7.13 -25.95
N THR A 427 -8.80 -8.19 -25.72
CA THR A 427 -10.18 -8.29 -26.23
C THR A 427 -11.03 -7.14 -25.68
N TRP A 428 -10.92 -6.89 -24.37
CA TRP A 428 -11.56 -5.73 -23.76
C TRP A 428 -11.01 -4.42 -24.34
N ALA A 429 -9.69 -4.26 -24.39
CA ALA A 429 -9.05 -3.02 -24.84
C ALA A 429 -9.46 -2.67 -26.27
N GLU A 430 -9.41 -3.63 -27.20
CA GLU A 430 -9.86 -3.46 -28.59
C GLU A 430 -11.32 -3.03 -28.65
N SER A 431 -12.22 -3.68 -27.89
CA SER A 431 -13.65 -3.33 -27.85
C SER A 431 -13.93 -1.90 -27.34
N LYS A 432 -12.98 -1.31 -26.61
CA LYS A 432 -13.06 0.05 -26.05
C LYS A 432 -12.19 1.05 -26.79
N GLY A 433 -11.44 0.63 -27.81
CA GLY A 433 -10.47 1.48 -28.52
C GLY A 433 -9.25 1.88 -27.69
N TYR A 434 -8.88 1.07 -26.69
CA TYR A 434 -7.66 1.23 -25.91
C TYR A 434 -6.47 0.50 -26.54
N LYS A 435 -5.26 0.93 -26.14
CA LYS A 435 -4.00 0.30 -26.53
C LYS A 435 -3.92 -1.13 -26.00
N GLN A 436 -3.35 -2.00 -26.81
CA GLN A 436 -3.23 -3.42 -26.50
C GLN A 436 -1.84 -3.74 -25.92
N PHE A 437 -1.80 -4.62 -24.91
CA PHE A 437 -0.55 -5.08 -24.31
C PHE A 437 0.09 -6.16 -25.20
N LEU A 438 1.39 -6.03 -25.50
CA LEU A 438 2.14 -6.95 -26.38
C LEU A 438 1.55 -7.14 -27.79
N ASN A 439 0.73 -6.19 -28.25
CA ASN A 439 0.13 -6.22 -29.57
C ASN A 439 0.18 -4.84 -30.25
N GLU A 440 1.18 -4.05 -29.89
CA GLU A 440 1.43 -2.71 -30.41
C GLU A 440 2.87 -2.59 -30.89
N GLY A 441 3.11 -1.75 -31.90
CA GLY A 441 4.45 -1.51 -32.43
C GLY A 441 5.08 -2.73 -33.10
N THR A 442 6.41 -2.69 -33.26
CA THR A 442 7.18 -3.77 -33.87
C THR A 442 7.28 -5.00 -32.94
N LYS A 443 7.67 -6.15 -33.50
CA LYS A 443 8.06 -7.32 -32.72
C LYS A 443 9.14 -7.03 -31.67
N SER A 444 10.10 -6.15 -31.97
CA SER A 444 11.13 -5.71 -31.02
C SER A 444 10.56 -4.87 -29.89
N GLN A 445 9.58 -3.99 -30.16
CA GLN A 445 8.90 -3.23 -29.11
C GLN A 445 8.05 -4.13 -28.21
N GLN A 446 7.35 -5.12 -28.79
CA GLN A 446 6.62 -6.13 -28.01
C GLN A 446 7.59 -6.93 -27.12
N ALA A 447 8.76 -7.33 -27.65
CA ALA A 447 9.79 -8.01 -26.87
C ALA A 447 10.36 -7.13 -25.73
N LEU A 448 10.56 -5.83 -26.00
CA LEU A 448 10.99 -4.84 -25.02
C LEU A 448 9.96 -4.69 -23.90
N GLU A 449 8.67 -4.54 -24.25
CA GLU A 449 7.58 -4.45 -23.29
C GLU A 449 7.51 -5.73 -22.43
N PHE A 450 7.56 -6.91 -23.03
CA PHE A 450 7.57 -8.18 -22.31
C PHE A 450 8.73 -8.26 -21.32
N THR A 451 9.94 -7.91 -21.79
CA THR A 451 11.16 -7.96 -21.00
C THR A 451 11.06 -7.03 -19.78
N SER A 452 10.62 -5.79 -19.98
CA SER A 452 10.47 -4.81 -18.91
C SER A 452 9.35 -5.17 -17.93
N PHE A 453 8.20 -5.60 -18.44
CA PHE A 453 7.07 -6.07 -17.65
C PHE A 453 7.48 -7.20 -16.70
N TRP A 454 8.14 -8.23 -17.24
CA TRP A 454 8.56 -9.37 -16.46
C TRP A 454 9.76 -9.07 -15.57
N ALA A 455 10.69 -8.21 -15.96
CA ALA A 455 11.78 -7.79 -15.06
C ALA A 455 11.26 -7.08 -13.81
N LYS A 456 10.25 -6.21 -13.99
CA LYS A 456 9.53 -5.55 -12.89
C LYS A 456 8.88 -6.59 -11.98
N SER A 457 8.04 -7.46 -12.52
CA SER A 457 7.32 -8.48 -11.74
C SER A 457 8.23 -9.53 -11.11
N SER A 458 9.39 -9.78 -11.72
CA SER A 458 10.39 -10.70 -11.19
C SER A 458 11.01 -10.22 -9.90
N ARG A 459 11.26 -8.92 -9.75
CA ARG A 459 11.67 -8.34 -8.45
C ARG A 459 10.56 -8.48 -7.41
N GLU A 460 9.31 -8.18 -7.76
CA GLU A 460 8.19 -8.26 -6.81
C GLU A 460 8.00 -9.65 -6.20
N THR A 461 8.36 -10.68 -6.96
CA THR A 461 8.07 -12.07 -6.62
C THR A 461 9.33 -12.91 -6.40
N SER A 462 10.50 -12.27 -6.32
CA SER A 462 11.79 -12.98 -6.32
C SER A 462 12.04 -13.74 -5.02
N GLY A 463 12.39 -15.02 -5.14
CA GLY A 463 13.00 -15.79 -4.05
C GLY A 463 14.53 -15.79 -4.07
N SER A 464 15.18 -15.12 -5.04
CA SER A 464 16.64 -15.13 -5.14
C SER A 464 17.31 -14.14 -4.18
N TRP A 465 18.54 -14.45 -3.76
CA TRP A 465 19.41 -13.58 -2.96
C TRP A 465 20.81 -13.48 -3.61
N ASP A 466 21.64 -12.53 -3.18
CA ASP A 466 22.85 -12.09 -3.91
C ASP A 466 23.84 -13.20 -4.31
N ASN A 467 24.07 -14.18 -3.44
CA ASN A 467 25.02 -15.27 -3.64
C ASN A 467 24.34 -16.64 -3.67
N ALA A 468 23.08 -16.69 -4.08
CA ALA A 468 22.32 -17.93 -4.15
C ALA A 468 22.99 -18.93 -5.11
N PRO A 469 23.10 -20.22 -4.73
CA PRO A 469 23.65 -21.22 -5.63
C PRO A 469 22.67 -21.51 -6.77
N ALA A 470 23.13 -22.17 -7.82
CA ALA A 470 22.23 -22.76 -8.81
C ALA A 470 21.18 -23.64 -8.09
N PRO A 471 19.91 -23.63 -8.52
CA PRO A 471 19.38 -22.99 -9.73
C PRO A 471 18.96 -21.52 -9.57
N TRP A 472 19.16 -20.89 -8.41
CA TRP A 472 18.67 -19.54 -8.11
C TRP A 472 19.41 -18.42 -8.82
N ILE A 473 20.71 -18.61 -9.01
CA ILE A 473 21.55 -17.81 -9.88
C ILE A 473 22.27 -18.77 -10.81
N VAL A 474 22.21 -18.48 -12.10
CA VAL A 474 22.90 -19.25 -13.14
C VAL A 474 23.82 -18.33 -13.93
N ASN A 475 24.98 -18.84 -14.33
CA ASN A 475 25.80 -18.19 -15.34
C ASN A 475 25.43 -18.80 -16.69
N ASP A 476 24.46 -18.18 -17.35
CA ASP A 476 23.94 -18.56 -18.66
C ASP A 476 24.91 -18.12 -19.77
N LYS A 477 25.02 -18.94 -20.82
CA LYS A 477 25.98 -18.70 -21.90
C LYS A 477 25.68 -17.43 -22.70
N ASP A 478 24.40 -17.07 -22.83
CA ASP A 478 23.95 -15.93 -23.64
C ASP A 478 23.60 -14.73 -22.75
N ALA A 479 23.04 -14.97 -21.56
CA ALA A 479 22.60 -13.90 -20.66
C ALA A 479 23.63 -13.50 -19.58
N GLY A 480 24.67 -14.31 -19.33
CA GLY A 480 25.59 -14.10 -18.22
C GLY A 480 24.96 -14.47 -16.88
N ILE A 481 25.18 -13.68 -15.83
CA ILE A 481 24.61 -13.97 -14.51
C ILE A 481 23.12 -13.63 -14.51
N VAL A 482 22.27 -14.62 -14.21
CA VAL A 482 20.82 -14.48 -14.20
C VAL A 482 20.25 -14.98 -12.88
N TRP A 483 19.44 -14.14 -12.23
CA TRP A 483 18.61 -14.54 -11.10
C TRP A 483 17.34 -15.21 -11.62
N LYS A 484 16.97 -16.36 -11.05
CA LYS A 484 15.89 -17.23 -11.54
C LYS A 484 14.73 -17.39 -10.57
N GLY A 485 14.74 -16.68 -9.45
CA GLY A 485 13.73 -16.75 -8.39
C GLY A 485 12.41 -16.04 -8.68
N ALA A 486 12.18 -15.57 -9.91
CA ALA A 486 10.95 -14.87 -10.27
C ALA A 486 9.72 -15.78 -10.15
N LEU A 487 8.56 -15.18 -9.84
CA LEU A 487 7.29 -15.84 -9.53
C LEU A 487 7.34 -16.83 -8.35
N TYR A 488 8.37 -16.79 -7.52
CA TYR A 488 8.51 -17.72 -6.42
C TYR A 488 7.56 -17.37 -5.26
N TRP A 489 7.53 -16.09 -4.88
CA TRP A 489 6.61 -15.53 -3.89
C TRP A 489 5.46 -14.79 -4.58
N VAL A 490 4.30 -15.43 -4.72
CA VAL A 490 3.07 -14.80 -5.25
C VAL A 490 2.15 -14.30 -4.15
N GLU A 491 2.60 -14.42 -2.91
CA GLU A 491 2.00 -13.82 -1.72
C GLU A 491 3.13 -13.20 -0.90
N GLU A 492 2.82 -12.07 -0.28
CA GLU A 492 3.74 -11.39 0.63
C GLU A 492 4.18 -12.32 1.77
N VAL A 493 5.48 -12.37 2.00
CA VAL A 493 6.07 -13.24 3.02
C VAL A 493 5.59 -12.82 4.41
N GLY A 494 5.12 -13.79 5.19
CA GLY A 494 4.60 -13.56 6.54
C GLY A 494 3.08 -13.49 6.62
N TYR A 495 2.38 -13.47 5.47
CA TYR A 495 0.94 -13.55 5.42
C TYR A 495 0.44 -14.90 4.91
N SER A 496 -0.81 -15.20 5.20
CA SER A 496 -1.50 -16.38 4.70
C SER A 496 -2.99 -16.11 4.59
N THR A 497 -3.67 -16.87 3.73
CA THR A 497 -5.13 -16.84 3.62
C THR A 497 -5.69 -18.23 3.87
N ASN A 498 -6.71 -18.31 4.70
CA ASN A 498 -7.53 -19.50 4.92
C ASN A 498 -8.34 -19.83 3.65
N PRO A 499 -8.82 -21.08 3.50
CA PRO A 499 -9.58 -21.50 2.32
C PRO A 499 -10.84 -20.68 2.02
N ASP A 500 -11.42 -20.07 3.05
CA ASP A 500 -12.62 -19.22 2.96
C ASP A 500 -12.30 -17.76 2.58
N GLY A 501 -11.02 -17.40 2.41
CA GLY A 501 -10.54 -16.05 2.12
C GLY A 501 -10.11 -15.24 3.35
N THR A 502 -10.31 -15.74 4.58
CA THR A 502 -9.98 -14.97 5.80
C THR A 502 -8.48 -15.01 6.05
N SER A 503 -7.94 -14.00 6.72
CA SER A 503 -6.55 -14.01 7.14
C SER A 503 -6.44 -14.05 8.67
N PRO A 504 -5.52 -14.86 9.24
CA PRO A 504 -5.19 -14.77 10.66
C PRO A 504 -4.44 -13.47 11.02
N ALA A 505 -3.86 -12.78 10.02
CA ALA A 505 -3.20 -11.49 10.17
C ALA A 505 -3.81 -10.48 9.19
N ILE A 506 -4.68 -9.61 9.71
CA ILE A 506 -5.38 -8.58 8.92
C ILE A 506 -4.48 -7.35 8.81
N ASN A 507 -4.14 -6.98 7.57
CA ASN A 507 -3.36 -5.78 7.26
C ASN A 507 -3.72 -5.26 5.85
N TYR A 508 -3.16 -4.11 5.48
CA TYR A 508 -3.45 -3.39 4.22
C TYR A 508 -4.93 -3.05 4.08
N VAL A 509 -5.54 -2.66 5.20
CA VAL A 509 -6.94 -2.26 5.27
C VAL A 509 -7.01 -0.75 5.48
N ASP A 510 -7.53 -0.05 4.48
CA ASP A 510 -8.02 1.31 4.65
C ASP A 510 -9.51 1.25 5.00
N ALA A 511 -9.79 1.35 6.30
CA ALA A 511 -11.17 1.35 6.82
C ALA A 511 -11.96 2.61 6.43
N GLY A 512 -11.28 3.69 6.01
CA GLY A 512 -11.90 4.91 5.52
C GLY A 512 -12.33 4.85 4.05
N SER A 513 -11.95 3.80 3.32
CA SER A 513 -12.30 3.66 1.91
C SER A 513 -13.79 3.39 1.72
N THR A 514 -14.56 4.44 1.41
CA THR A 514 -16.01 4.33 1.16
C THR A 514 -16.35 3.74 -0.21
N ALA A 515 -15.48 3.96 -1.20
CA ALA A 515 -15.65 3.41 -2.55
C ALA A 515 -15.36 1.90 -2.63
N TYR A 516 -14.44 1.42 -1.79
CA TYR A 516 -13.98 0.03 -1.77
C TYR A 516 -13.90 -0.48 -0.33
N PRO A 517 -15.05 -0.61 0.35
CA PRO A 517 -15.07 -0.98 1.76
C PRO A 517 -14.41 -2.35 1.95
N PRO A 518 -13.50 -2.49 2.94
CA PRO A 518 -12.85 -3.76 3.21
C PRO A 518 -13.89 -4.77 3.73
N ALA A 519 -13.81 -6.01 3.25
CA ALA A 519 -14.64 -7.09 3.75
C ALA A 519 -14.10 -7.60 5.10
N GLU A 520 -15.01 -7.98 5.99
CA GLU A 520 -14.67 -8.46 7.33
C GLU A 520 -13.75 -9.69 7.28
N GLY A 521 -12.73 -9.70 8.13
CA GLY A 521 -11.78 -10.82 8.23
C GLY A 521 -10.81 -10.94 7.06
N ARG A 522 -10.80 -10.00 6.10
CA ARG A 522 -9.94 -10.03 4.91
C ARG A 522 -8.70 -9.19 5.08
N SER A 523 -7.60 -9.67 4.50
CA SER A 523 -6.31 -8.97 4.47
C SER A 523 -5.88 -8.78 3.02
N TYR A 524 -5.51 -7.54 2.69
CA TYR A 524 -5.20 -7.12 1.32
C TYR A 524 -3.70 -6.94 1.13
N TYR A 525 -2.91 -7.83 1.74
CA TYR A 525 -1.47 -7.92 1.53
C TYR A 525 -1.12 -8.25 0.07
N GLY A 526 0.16 -8.07 -0.27
CA GLY A 526 0.67 -8.26 -1.62
C GLY A 526 0.36 -9.64 -2.20
N ARG A 527 -0.37 -9.69 -3.31
CA ARG A 527 -0.58 -10.94 -4.06
C ARG A 527 -0.30 -10.77 -5.54
N GLY A 528 0.09 -11.88 -6.16
CA GLY A 528 0.33 -11.99 -7.57
C GLY A 528 1.57 -11.27 -8.07
N ILE A 529 1.64 -11.13 -9.40
CA ILE A 529 2.86 -10.69 -10.10
C ILE A 529 3.21 -9.22 -9.88
N ILE A 530 2.26 -8.43 -9.36
CA ILE A 530 2.45 -7.01 -9.04
C ILE A 530 2.35 -6.74 -7.54
N GLN A 531 2.23 -7.80 -6.72
CA GLN A 531 2.01 -7.68 -5.28
C GLN A 531 0.87 -6.69 -4.98
N LEU A 532 -0.29 -6.89 -5.65
CA LEU A 532 -1.47 -6.05 -5.49
C LEU A 532 -1.81 -5.97 -4.01
N SER A 533 -1.87 -4.75 -3.48
CA SER A 533 -2.01 -4.48 -2.05
C SER A 533 -3.06 -3.41 -1.81
N TRP A 534 -3.70 -3.43 -0.64
CA TRP A 534 -4.79 -2.54 -0.20
C TRP A 534 -6.18 -2.81 -0.80
N ASN A 535 -7.21 -2.76 0.04
CA ASN A 535 -8.61 -2.94 -0.35
C ASN A 535 -9.02 -2.05 -1.52
N TYR A 536 -8.59 -0.78 -1.57
CA TYR A 536 -8.96 0.10 -2.68
C TYR A 536 -8.40 -0.36 -4.04
N ASN A 537 -7.24 -1.02 -4.08
CA ASN A 537 -6.71 -1.57 -5.32
C ASN A 537 -7.38 -2.89 -5.70
N TYR A 538 -7.64 -3.78 -4.72
CA TYR A 538 -8.41 -5.01 -4.96
C TYR A 538 -9.84 -4.69 -5.42
N GLY A 539 -10.47 -3.71 -4.80
CA GLY A 539 -11.80 -3.21 -5.15
C GLY A 539 -11.81 -2.61 -6.56
N ALA A 540 -10.90 -1.69 -6.86
CA ALA A 540 -10.79 -1.09 -8.19
C ALA A 540 -10.58 -2.14 -9.30
N PHE A 541 -9.70 -3.11 -9.06
CA PHE A 541 -9.45 -4.19 -10.02
C PHE A 541 -10.66 -5.12 -10.17
N SER A 542 -11.30 -5.51 -9.06
CA SER A 542 -12.52 -6.34 -9.07
C SER A 542 -13.68 -5.67 -9.79
N TYR A 543 -13.88 -4.37 -9.54
CA TYR A 543 -14.93 -3.56 -10.15
C TYR A 543 -14.68 -3.44 -11.64
N TRP A 544 -13.45 -3.16 -12.06
CA TRP A 544 -13.08 -3.12 -13.47
C TRP A 544 -13.38 -4.44 -14.18
N LEU A 545 -12.99 -5.59 -13.60
CA LEU A 545 -13.28 -6.91 -14.18
C LEU A 545 -14.78 -7.14 -14.31
N TYR A 546 -15.53 -6.92 -13.23
CA TYR A 546 -16.97 -7.15 -13.21
C TYR A 546 -17.73 -6.21 -14.16
N ASP A 547 -17.43 -4.91 -14.12
CA ASP A 547 -18.16 -3.91 -14.91
C ASP A 547 -17.90 -4.09 -16.42
N ASN A 548 -16.77 -4.73 -16.79
CA ASN A 548 -16.39 -4.95 -18.18
C ASN A 548 -16.63 -6.38 -18.70
N GLY A 549 -17.24 -7.27 -17.92
CA GLY A 549 -17.57 -8.59 -18.44
C GLY A 549 -16.44 -9.61 -18.41
N MET A 550 -15.39 -9.34 -17.65
CA MET A 550 -14.15 -10.11 -17.70
C MET A 550 -14.13 -11.19 -16.61
N MET A 551 -13.53 -12.33 -16.89
CA MET A 551 -13.32 -13.43 -15.94
C MET A 551 -14.62 -13.87 -15.23
N ARG A 552 -15.76 -13.90 -15.94
CA ARG A 552 -17.12 -14.09 -15.36
C ARG A 552 -17.33 -15.37 -14.58
N ASP A 553 -16.57 -16.41 -14.88
CA ASP A 553 -16.62 -17.68 -14.14
C ASP A 553 -16.07 -17.55 -12.72
N LEU A 554 -15.26 -16.53 -12.47
CA LEU A 554 -14.62 -16.25 -11.18
C LEU A 554 -15.12 -14.95 -10.54
N ILE A 555 -15.30 -13.89 -11.34
CA ILE A 555 -15.74 -12.55 -10.90
C ILE A 555 -17.26 -12.45 -11.07
N THR A 556 -17.97 -13.00 -10.09
CA THR A 556 -19.43 -13.09 -10.10
C THR A 556 -20.12 -11.86 -9.51
N GLU A 557 -19.41 -11.02 -8.77
CA GLU A 557 -19.91 -9.80 -8.12
C GLU A 557 -18.85 -8.68 -8.20
N ARG A 558 -19.26 -7.42 -8.10
CA ARG A 558 -18.31 -6.28 -8.17
C ARG A 558 -17.22 -6.40 -7.11
N ASP A 559 -17.59 -6.78 -5.89
CA ASP A 559 -16.70 -6.89 -4.74
C ASP A 559 -16.09 -8.29 -4.56
N THR A 560 -16.10 -9.15 -5.59
CA THR A 560 -15.52 -10.51 -5.52
C THR A 560 -14.12 -10.51 -4.94
N LEU A 561 -13.19 -9.67 -5.40
CA LEU A 561 -11.81 -9.67 -4.86
C LEU A 561 -11.67 -8.92 -3.53
N LEU A 562 -12.68 -8.16 -3.11
CA LEU A 562 -12.77 -7.68 -1.74
C LEU A 562 -13.13 -8.83 -0.80
N LYS A 563 -14.07 -9.70 -1.20
CA LYS A 563 -14.51 -10.88 -0.46
C LYS A 563 -13.56 -12.07 -0.58
N ARG A 564 -12.82 -12.21 -1.68
CA ARG A 564 -11.93 -13.34 -2.01
C ARG A 564 -10.59 -12.83 -2.56
N PRO A 565 -9.80 -12.09 -1.75
CA PRO A 565 -8.51 -11.58 -2.19
C PRO A 565 -7.52 -12.70 -2.54
N ASP A 566 -7.71 -13.91 -1.99
CA ASP A 566 -6.89 -15.09 -2.28
C ASP A 566 -6.93 -15.55 -3.74
N TYR A 567 -7.98 -15.20 -4.49
CA TYR A 567 -8.07 -15.54 -5.91
C TYR A 567 -6.89 -14.99 -6.72
N VAL A 568 -6.36 -13.82 -6.37
CA VAL A 568 -5.20 -13.20 -7.04
C VAL A 568 -3.90 -14.03 -6.86
N ALA A 569 -3.80 -14.84 -5.80
CA ALA A 569 -2.67 -15.75 -5.59
C ALA A 569 -2.92 -17.16 -6.13
N ASN A 570 -4.19 -17.57 -6.24
CA ASN A 570 -4.57 -18.92 -6.65
C ASN A 570 -4.72 -19.07 -8.17
N GLN A 571 -5.17 -18.03 -8.85
CA GLN A 571 -5.51 -18.05 -10.28
C GLN A 571 -4.44 -17.29 -11.04
N GLY A 572 -3.59 -18.00 -11.78
CA GLY A 572 -2.40 -17.40 -12.40
C GLY A 572 -2.73 -16.41 -13.52
N ASP A 573 -3.78 -16.64 -14.30
CA ASP A 573 -4.27 -15.68 -15.30
C ASP A 573 -4.86 -14.43 -14.65
N LEU A 574 -5.70 -14.55 -13.61
CA LEU A 574 -6.14 -13.39 -12.82
C LEU A 574 -4.95 -12.60 -12.23
N SER A 575 -3.98 -13.34 -11.69
CA SER A 575 -2.77 -12.78 -11.10
C SER A 575 -1.98 -11.97 -12.12
N ILE A 576 -1.76 -12.55 -13.31
CA ILE A 576 -1.07 -11.89 -14.41
C ILE A 576 -1.87 -10.69 -14.92
N LEU A 577 -3.19 -10.85 -15.07
CA LEU A 577 -4.09 -9.80 -15.53
C LEU A 577 -4.07 -8.59 -14.59
N SER A 578 -3.91 -8.79 -13.28
CA SER A 578 -3.71 -7.67 -12.33
C SER A 578 -2.43 -6.88 -12.62
N GLY A 579 -1.36 -7.56 -13.03
CA GLY A 579 -0.11 -6.92 -13.43
C GLY A 579 -0.24 -6.19 -14.76
N ILE A 580 -0.96 -6.75 -15.74
CA ILE A 580 -1.26 -6.09 -17.02
C ILE A 580 -2.13 -4.86 -16.78
N TRP A 581 -3.20 -4.98 -15.99
CA TRP A 581 -4.05 -3.86 -15.60
C TRP A 581 -3.23 -2.72 -14.97
N PHE A 582 -2.36 -3.02 -14.01
CA PHE A 582 -1.47 -2.02 -13.42
C PHE A 582 -0.52 -1.39 -14.46
N TRP A 583 0.05 -2.22 -15.34
CA TRP A 583 1.00 -1.78 -16.37
C TRP A 583 0.37 -0.82 -17.39
N MET A 584 -0.90 -1.06 -17.74
CA MET A 584 -1.65 -0.33 -18.76
C MET A 584 -2.44 0.87 -18.19
N THR A 585 -2.60 0.97 -16.87
CA THR A 585 -3.44 2.00 -16.24
C THR A 585 -2.60 3.19 -15.73
N PRO A 586 -2.77 4.41 -16.28
CA PRO A 586 -2.18 5.62 -15.70
C PRO A 586 -2.84 5.94 -14.35
N GLN A 587 -2.08 6.52 -13.41
CA GLN A 587 -2.54 6.82 -12.06
C GLN A 587 -2.12 8.23 -11.63
N GLY A 588 -3.06 9.19 -11.72
CA GLY A 588 -2.77 10.60 -11.45
C GLY A 588 -1.69 11.13 -12.40
N ALA A 589 -0.59 11.65 -11.85
CA ALA A 589 0.56 12.13 -12.62
C ALA A 589 1.45 11.00 -13.20
N LYS A 590 1.21 9.74 -12.82
CA LYS A 590 1.98 8.60 -13.34
C LYS A 590 1.41 8.16 -14.68
N PRO A 591 2.19 8.18 -15.77
CA PRO A 591 1.80 7.53 -17.01
C PRO A 591 1.71 6.02 -16.83
N SER A 592 1.04 5.36 -17.78
CA SER A 592 1.09 3.91 -17.86
C SER A 592 2.53 3.46 -18.14
N SER A 593 2.94 2.31 -17.59
CA SER A 593 4.26 1.75 -17.89
C SER A 593 4.40 1.38 -19.37
N HIS A 594 3.29 0.99 -19.99
CA HIS A 594 3.18 0.81 -21.44
C HIS A 594 3.59 2.08 -22.20
N ASP A 595 2.98 3.22 -21.90
CA ASP A 595 3.27 4.46 -22.63
C ASP A 595 4.72 4.92 -22.49
N VAL A 596 5.29 4.72 -21.30
CA VAL A 596 6.71 4.97 -21.05
C VAL A 596 7.59 4.07 -21.91
N MET A 597 7.39 2.76 -21.85
CA MET A 597 8.25 1.80 -22.56
C MET A 597 8.11 1.90 -24.08
N MET A 598 6.89 2.12 -24.57
CA MET A 598 6.58 2.26 -25.99
C MET A 598 6.98 3.62 -26.57
N GLY A 599 7.33 4.59 -25.72
CA GLY A 599 7.70 5.94 -26.17
C GLY A 599 6.50 6.78 -26.60
N ASN A 600 5.31 6.47 -26.11
CA ASN A 600 4.09 7.26 -26.33
C ASN A 600 4.05 8.51 -25.44
N ILE A 601 4.91 8.57 -24.43
CA ILE A 601 5.12 9.74 -23.58
C ILE A 601 6.59 10.15 -23.61
N THR A 602 6.83 11.42 -23.95
CA THR A 602 8.19 11.97 -24.11
C THR A 602 8.36 13.31 -23.40
N HIS A 603 7.27 13.95 -22.99
CA HIS A 603 7.34 15.18 -22.23
C HIS A 603 7.67 14.89 -20.77
N VAL A 604 8.42 15.80 -20.17
CA VAL A 604 8.82 15.75 -18.77
C VAL A 604 7.85 16.62 -17.99
N SER A 605 7.28 16.08 -16.92
CA SER A 605 6.34 16.81 -16.08
C SER A 605 7.01 18.03 -15.44
N SER A 606 6.32 19.16 -15.49
CA SER A 606 6.76 20.40 -14.86
C SER A 606 6.46 20.42 -13.36
N SER A 607 5.49 19.61 -12.91
CA SER A 607 5.02 19.52 -11.53
C SER A 607 4.69 18.07 -11.11
N SER A 608 4.30 17.91 -9.85
CA SER A 608 3.89 16.64 -9.27
C SER A 608 2.51 16.15 -9.67
N GLN A 609 1.70 17.01 -10.27
CA GLN A 609 0.31 16.73 -10.64
C GLN A 609 0.14 16.56 -12.14
N GLU A 610 1.17 16.88 -12.93
CA GLU A 610 1.15 16.74 -14.37
C GLU A 610 1.54 15.32 -14.79
N LEU A 611 0.68 14.65 -15.54
CA LEU A 611 0.99 13.40 -16.21
C LEU A 611 2.24 13.60 -17.08
N GLY A 612 3.32 12.84 -16.89
CA GLY A 612 4.57 13.06 -17.63
C GLY A 612 5.71 12.19 -17.15
N LEU A 613 6.85 12.22 -17.83
CA LEU A 613 8.09 11.63 -17.33
C LEU A 613 8.61 12.44 -16.13
N PRO A 614 9.21 11.82 -15.09
CA PRO A 614 9.64 12.54 -13.90
C PRO A 614 10.81 13.48 -14.23
N GLN A 615 11.07 14.51 -13.42
CA GLN A 615 12.31 15.28 -13.58
C GLN A 615 13.50 14.52 -12.99
N ARG A 616 14.70 14.97 -13.34
CA ARG A 616 15.92 14.56 -12.65
C ARG A 616 16.14 15.34 -11.36
N ASN A 617 16.65 14.65 -10.34
CA ASN A 617 16.99 15.25 -9.05
C ASN A 617 18.44 15.80 -9.02
N ASP A 618 19.25 15.50 -10.03
CA ASP A 618 20.65 15.91 -10.15
C ASP A 618 20.87 17.01 -11.19
N GLY A 619 19.80 17.56 -11.78
CA GLY A 619 19.87 18.60 -12.80
C GLY A 619 20.41 18.14 -14.15
N GLY A 620 20.65 16.83 -14.34
CA GLY A 620 21.09 16.28 -15.62
C GLY A 620 20.05 16.46 -16.73
N SER A 621 20.49 16.33 -17.98
CA SER A 621 19.58 16.29 -19.13
C SER A 621 18.81 14.96 -19.15
N ILE A 622 17.55 15.02 -19.60
CA ILE A 622 16.71 13.84 -19.80
C ILE A 622 16.74 13.52 -21.29
N VAL A 623 17.11 12.29 -21.63
CA VAL A 623 17.10 11.80 -23.01
C VAL A 623 15.79 11.05 -23.24
N THR A 624 14.97 11.57 -24.15
CA THR A 624 13.69 10.95 -24.53
C THR A 624 13.66 10.73 -26.04
N ALA A 625 12.86 9.77 -26.47
CA ALA A 625 12.56 9.54 -27.88
C ALA A 625 11.11 9.08 -27.99
N GLU A 626 10.45 9.44 -29.08
CA GLU A 626 9.12 8.94 -29.41
C GLU A 626 9.22 7.55 -30.04
N GLY A 627 8.29 6.65 -29.70
CA GLY A 627 8.22 5.32 -30.28
C GLY A 627 9.40 4.39 -29.94
N GLU A 628 9.72 3.52 -30.90
CA GLU A 628 10.83 2.56 -30.81
C GLU A 628 12.18 3.26 -30.70
N SER A 629 13.00 2.85 -29.73
CA SER A 629 14.36 3.36 -29.58
C SER A 629 15.32 2.24 -29.23
N TYR A 630 16.52 2.33 -29.79
CA TYR A 630 17.66 1.47 -29.48
C TYR A 630 18.77 2.23 -28.73
N ASP A 631 18.52 3.50 -28.40
CA ASP A 631 19.42 4.32 -27.61
C ASP A 631 19.39 3.86 -26.15
N GLU A 632 20.56 3.45 -25.64
CA GLU A 632 20.71 2.94 -24.29
C GLU A 632 20.27 3.96 -23.22
N ALA A 633 20.53 5.25 -23.42
CA ALA A 633 20.16 6.29 -22.46
C ALA A 633 18.63 6.47 -22.40
N VAL A 634 17.94 6.36 -23.54
CA VAL A 634 16.46 6.39 -23.60
C VAL A 634 15.89 5.19 -22.85
N ILE A 635 16.37 3.98 -23.15
CA ILE A 635 15.87 2.76 -22.51
C ILE A 635 16.17 2.74 -21.02
N SER A 636 17.36 3.16 -20.63
CA SER A 636 17.74 3.36 -19.25
C SER A 636 16.75 4.28 -18.52
N TYR A 637 16.44 5.44 -19.10
CA TYR A 637 15.51 6.38 -18.49
C TYR A 637 14.08 5.83 -18.39
N ARG A 638 13.61 5.11 -19.41
CA ARG A 638 12.29 4.44 -19.40
C ARG A 638 12.21 3.37 -18.31
N LEU A 639 13.26 2.55 -18.13
CA LEU A 639 13.32 1.53 -17.07
C LEU A 639 13.28 2.12 -15.67
N GLY A 640 14.01 3.21 -15.43
CA GLY A 640 13.93 3.95 -14.18
C GLY A 640 12.53 4.48 -13.94
N THR A 641 11.90 5.03 -14.98
CA THR A 641 10.54 5.57 -14.87
C THR A 641 9.52 4.47 -14.53
N VAL A 642 9.64 3.28 -15.12
CA VAL A 642 8.81 2.12 -14.74
C VAL A 642 9.02 1.74 -13.28
N THR A 643 10.27 1.71 -12.80
CA THR A 643 10.57 1.46 -11.38
C THR A 643 9.92 2.52 -10.47
N ASN A 644 9.94 3.78 -10.90
CA ASN A 644 9.36 4.91 -10.18
C ASN A 644 7.82 4.84 -10.11
N ILE A 645 7.16 4.44 -11.20
CA ILE A 645 5.71 4.19 -11.24
C ILE A 645 5.32 3.13 -10.21
N VAL A 646 6.11 2.06 -10.12
CA VAL A 646 5.82 0.90 -9.27
C VAL A 646 6.04 1.21 -7.79
N ASN A 647 7.20 1.76 -7.42
CA ASN A 647 7.54 1.95 -6.01
C ASN A 647 8.47 3.16 -5.74
N GLY A 648 8.34 4.23 -6.53
CA GLY A 648 9.28 5.33 -6.48
C GLY A 648 9.31 6.13 -5.18
N GLY A 649 8.25 6.08 -4.37
CA GLY A 649 8.24 6.72 -3.05
C GLY A 649 9.26 6.13 -2.07
N LEU A 650 9.60 4.84 -2.24
CA LEU A 650 10.54 4.12 -1.38
C LEU A 650 11.87 3.83 -2.08
N GLU A 651 11.87 3.76 -3.41
CA GLU A 651 13.00 3.20 -4.16
C GLU A 651 13.75 4.22 -5.04
N CYS A 652 13.12 5.35 -5.39
CA CYS A 652 13.70 6.36 -6.26
C CYS A 652 14.17 7.58 -5.48
N ASN A 653 14.57 8.64 -6.19
CA ASN A 653 15.07 9.87 -5.57
C ASN A 653 16.26 9.62 -4.62
N LYS A 654 17.34 9.06 -5.16
CA LYS A 654 18.54 8.62 -4.45
C LYS A 654 18.39 7.42 -3.50
N ALA A 655 17.18 6.89 -3.29
CA ALA A 655 16.97 5.75 -2.40
C ALA A 655 17.67 4.46 -2.87
N ALA A 656 17.96 4.31 -4.17
CA ALA A 656 18.80 3.22 -4.68
C ALA A 656 20.26 3.19 -4.13
N SER A 657 20.66 4.19 -3.33
CA SER A 657 21.90 4.13 -2.53
C SER A 657 21.84 3.16 -1.37
N TYR A 658 20.65 2.82 -0.88
CA TYR A 658 20.46 1.87 0.22
C TYR A 658 19.41 0.80 -0.10
N HIS A 659 18.45 1.08 -0.97
CA HIS A 659 17.45 0.12 -1.42
C HIS A 659 17.93 -0.68 -2.65
N THR A 660 17.74 -2.00 -2.65
CA THR A 660 18.19 -2.88 -3.76
C THR A 660 17.11 -3.17 -4.79
N GLY A 661 15.85 -2.76 -4.56
CA GLY A 661 14.74 -2.94 -5.51
C GLY A 661 15.09 -2.55 -6.94
N PRO A 662 15.53 -1.30 -7.16
CA PRO A 662 15.84 -0.83 -8.51
C PRO A 662 16.96 -1.58 -9.21
N THR A 663 18.05 -1.88 -8.50
CA THR A 663 19.21 -2.58 -9.08
C THR A 663 18.89 -4.03 -9.43
N GLN A 664 17.99 -4.66 -8.69
CA GLN A 664 17.49 -5.99 -9.02
C GLN A 664 16.57 -6.00 -10.24
N ARG A 665 15.66 -5.01 -10.37
CA ARG A 665 14.83 -4.85 -11.60
C ARG A 665 15.71 -4.66 -12.84
N ALA A 666 16.73 -3.80 -12.74
CA ALA A 666 17.67 -3.56 -13.84
C ALA A 666 18.50 -4.82 -14.18
N SER A 667 18.87 -5.62 -13.17
CA SER A 667 19.59 -6.89 -13.37
C SER A 667 18.72 -7.93 -14.07
N TYR A 668 17.45 -8.08 -13.66
CA TYR A 668 16.48 -8.92 -14.35
C TYR A 668 16.30 -8.50 -15.80
N TYR A 669 16.05 -7.20 -16.02
CA TYR A 669 15.85 -6.64 -17.36
C TYR A 669 17.00 -7.01 -18.30
N ASN A 670 18.23 -6.75 -17.89
CA ASN A 670 19.38 -7.00 -18.75
C ASN A 670 19.61 -8.47 -19.04
N ALA A 671 19.42 -9.35 -18.05
CA ALA A 671 19.52 -10.79 -18.26
C ALA A 671 18.44 -11.27 -19.24
N TYR A 672 17.23 -10.77 -19.10
CA TYR A 672 16.09 -11.12 -19.94
C TYR A 672 16.27 -10.62 -21.37
N ALA A 673 16.66 -9.35 -21.55
CA ALA A 673 16.96 -8.78 -22.86
C ALA A 673 18.02 -9.59 -23.61
N LYS A 674 19.12 -9.97 -22.94
CA LYS A 674 20.20 -10.77 -23.55
C LYS A 674 19.72 -12.16 -23.98
N TYR A 675 18.98 -12.85 -23.12
CA TYR A 675 18.41 -14.15 -23.45
C TYR A 675 17.47 -14.08 -24.65
N MET A 676 16.59 -13.09 -24.67
CA MET A 676 15.60 -12.91 -25.74
C MET A 676 16.27 -12.63 -27.08
N ASN A 677 17.25 -11.72 -27.11
CA ASN A 677 18.02 -11.45 -28.33
C ASN A 677 18.77 -12.67 -28.87
N ALA A 678 19.14 -13.61 -27.99
CA ALA A 678 19.83 -14.83 -28.40
C ALA A 678 18.86 -15.96 -28.81
N SER A 679 17.65 -15.97 -28.26
CA SER A 679 16.71 -17.10 -28.39
C SER A 679 15.61 -16.87 -29.41
N ILE A 680 15.28 -15.61 -29.70
CA ILE A 680 14.21 -15.24 -30.62
C ILE A 680 14.79 -14.49 -31.82
N ASN A 681 14.45 -14.96 -33.03
CA ASN A 681 14.96 -14.37 -34.25
C ASN A 681 14.21 -13.07 -34.60
N GLY A 682 14.95 -12.11 -35.16
CA GLY A 682 14.36 -10.89 -35.70
C GLY A 682 13.83 -9.90 -34.66
N ILE A 683 14.28 -10.01 -33.40
CA ILE A 683 14.06 -9.01 -32.36
C ILE A 683 15.36 -8.33 -31.96
N GLN A 684 15.25 -7.13 -31.43
CA GLN A 684 16.35 -6.40 -30.81
C GLN A 684 15.83 -5.66 -29.57
N VAL A 685 16.11 -6.21 -28.40
CA VAL A 685 15.83 -5.60 -27.10
C VAL A 685 17.11 -4.93 -26.58
N PRO A 686 17.17 -3.60 -26.44
CA PRO A 686 18.40 -2.92 -25.99
C PRO A 686 18.76 -3.31 -24.57
N THR A 687 20.04 -3.51 -24.29
CA THR A 687 20.56 -3.72 -22.93
C THR A 687 21.15 -2.43 -22.38
N VAL A 688 21.09 -2.23 -21.06
CA VAL A 688 21.79 -1.14 -20.37
C VAL A 688 23.12 -1.67 -19.83
N GLN A 689 24.22 -1.40 -20.51
CA GLN A 689 25.55 -1.95 -20.23
C GLN A 689 25.94 -1.75 -18.77
N ASP A 690 25.83 -0.51 -18.26
CA ASP A 690 26.20 -0.14 -16.89
C ASP A 690 25.32 -0.81 -15.81
N SER A 691 24.19 -1.39 -16.20
CA SER A 691 23.26 -2.09 -15.31
C SER A 691 23.38 -3.61 -15.40
N THR A 692 24.43 -4.14 -16.03
CA THR A 692 24.65 -5.59 -16.08
C THR A 692 25.14 -6.10 -14.72
N ASN A 693 24.46 -7.11 -14.17
CA ASN A 693 24.83 -7.80 -12.92
C ASN A 693 24.96 -6.86 -11.69
N VAL A 694 24.09 -5.86 -11.59
CA VAL A 694 24.14 -4.84 -10.52
C VAL A 694 23.31 -5.19 -9.28
N TRP A 695 22.86 -6.44 -9.13
CA TRP A 695 21.87 -6.89 -8.14
C TRP A 695 22.01 -6.29 -6.74
N SER A 696 23.23 -6.28 -6.18
CA SER A 696 23.53 -5.73 -4.85
C SER A 696 24.37 -4.44 -4.86
N VAL A 697 24.59 -3.86 -6.04
CA VAL A 697 25.32 -2.59 -6.15
C VAL A 697 24.53 -1.49 -5.46
N LYS A 698 25.21 -0.62 -4.73
CA LYS A 698 24.61 0.62 -4.22
C LYS A 698 24.92 1.75 -5.19
N VAL A 699 23.88 2.48 -5.60
CA VAL A 699 24.00 3.57 -6.57
C VAL A 699 24.29 4.88 -5.84
N ASN A 700 25.18 5.70 -6.39
CA ASN A 700 25.56 6.98 -5.81
C ASN A 700 25.79 8.04 -6.90
N ASP A 701 26.08 9.28 -6.50
CA ASP A 701 26.27 10.41 -7.41
C ASP A 701 27.46 10.20 -8.38
N GLN A 702 28.44 9.34 -8.05
CA GLN A 702 29.57 8.98 -8.91
C GLN A 702 29.31 7.77 -9.82
N SER A 703 28.15 7.13 -9.69
CA SER A 703 27.78 5.99 -10.54
C SER A 703 27.55 6.43 -11.99
N PRO A 704 27.78 5.54 -12.98
CA PRO A 704 27.53 5.84 -14.38
C PRO A 704 26.10 6.33 -14.62
N ASP A 705 25.89 7.25 -15.58
CA ASP A 705 24.59 7.91 -15.74
C ASP A 705 23.48 6.94 -16.14
N ASN A 706 23.79 5.96 -16.99
CA ASN A 706 22.85 4.90 -17.34
C ASN A 706 22.49 4.03 -16.12
N LEU A 707 23.43 3.73 -15.22
CA LEU A 707 23.09 3.04 -13.97
C LEU A 707 22.19 3.90 -13.08
N LYS A 708 22.48 5.20 -12.94
CA LYS A 708 21.66 6.11 -12.13
C LYS A 708 20.23 6.24 -12.68
N THR A 709 20.07 6.25 -13.99
CA THR A 709 18.76 6.43 -14.63
C THR A 709 17.96 5.14 -14.68
N SER A 710 18.56 4.00 -15.02
CA SER A 710 17.88 2.68 -15.04
C SER A 710 17.37 2.23 -13.68
N THR A 711 18.03 2.69 -12.61
CA THR A 711 17.67 2.39 -11.22
C THR A 711 16.84 3.51 -10.57
N CYS A 712 16.36 4.46 -11.35
CA CYS A 712 15.63 5.65 -10.90
C CYS A 712 16.32 6.49 -9.80
N TYR A 713 17.60 6.24 -9.51
CA TYR A 713 18.39 7.01 -8.54
C TYR A 713 18.37 8.51 -8.85
N ALA A 714 18.59 8.84 -10.12
CA ALA A 714 18.64 10.22 -10.61
C ALA A 714 17.25 10.84 -10.91
N GLN A 715 16.15 10.13 -10.66
CA GLN A 715 14.80 10.63 -10.90
C GLN A 715 14.15 11.12 -9.61
N LYS A 716 13.41 12.23 -9.69
CA LYS A 716 12.48 12.63 -8.62
C LYS A 716 11.36 11.60 -8.52
N SER A 717 10.87 11.40 -7.30
CA SER A 717 9.78 10.46 -7.04
C SER A 717 8.43 11.06 -7.44
N TYR A 718 7.51 10.26 -7.98
CA TYR A 718 6.12 10.68 -8.16
C TYR A 718 5.38 10.93 -6.84
N TYR A 719 5.86 10.40 -5.71
CA TYR A 719 5.12 10.39 -4.43
C TYR A 719 5.44 11.57 -3.50
N GLY A 720 6.20 12.56 -3.94
CA GLY A 720 6.56 13.72 -3.12
C GLY A 720 7.75 14.45 -3.70
N TRP A 721 7.51 15.28 -4.70
CA TRP A 721 8.52 15.95 -5.52
C TRP A 721 9.68 16.60 -4.75
#